data_AF-A0AAE0GWT0-F1
#
_entry.id   AF-A0AAE0GWT0-F1
#
_cell.length_a   1.000
_cell.length_b   1.000
_cell.length_c   1.000
_cell.angle_alpha   90.00
_cell.angle_beta   90.00
_cell.angle_gamma   90.00
#
_symmetry.space_group_name_H-M   'P 1'
#
loop_
_entity.id
_entity.type
_entity.pdbx_description
1 polymer ?
#
loop_
_entity_poly.entity_id
_entity_poly.type
_entity_poly.pdbx_seq_one_letter_code
_entity_poly.pdbx_strand_id
1 'polypeptide(L)'
;MAPHSYHSAFLMAVLLALSNIAQVFCGNSLRVAIVGGGVGGSSTAHFLRQDLGDAIDIDVFEASEVVGGRASSADIDGNTYEVGASIVSEANLYMKELAELVGLQRDPPQQHGGIALWDGKEFVLADLGPKILFKAQMLWRYGLDFFRLQTAVRETLKKWLGLYDLQRSGAAFSTVEELLRAGNLYELTQESLNSMLGRELGRSPSDDHALIQRELVSGITRVNYNQPNSVNALTGMVSMVPIVHKGVWKVRGGNSLLPQRLLARSRATLHLNTVVTEVGVGGDGRTYEVTLRDMRRGTTSVQEYDTVIIATPLELSNLTLPQDVPRQSPAEFQRTVTTYVKGSLLEAAFNCFKTPVDGSLLHQLGSIYITEAAPRLFSAISVLHRYSDSEALYKLFSEAPLGDGNLERLFHAGWEIKVQKDWQAYPVLSPAPAFRPFQLRSGLYYVNALEWAASAMEVSALAARNVATLFKKDLFDAAAPHPAVLGEGQVAMPRFFYLECPWKTLPGPEALQKQTSFELRNLGMDKASWRSKLAEIQEQYGFVEVEEQEIDVREDSVAANTMVGWDGKVSREHFHQDFEVRCVLEGEVVWDVRSKADKQLSDPGDRWIRAHVHAGQCAYIPKGMWHRMFVPPNPGRARFYAFYTDKAGWTAEYRNLKEELTSALKANHEL
;
A
#
# COMPACT_ATOMS: atom_id res chain seq x y z
N MET A 1 -41.72 5.85 18.31
CA MET A 1 -41.05 4.58 17.95
C MET A 1 -40.45 4.78 16.57
N ALA A 2 -39.12 4.83 16.49
CA ALA A 2 -38.40 5.34 15.31
C ALA A 2 -38.11 4.22 14.28
N PRO A 3 -38.29 4.44 12.95
CA PRO A 3 -38.07 3.42 11.92
C PRO A 3 -36.59 3.25 11.48
N HIS A 4 -35.64 3.93 12.12
CA HIS A 4 -34.27 4.04 11.62
C HIS A 4 -33.34 2.85 11.95
N SER A 5 -33.73 1.93 12.83
CA SER A 5 -32.89 0.77 13.21
C SER A 5 -32.93 -0.38 12.19
N TYR A 6 -34.02 -0.52 11.43
CA TYR A 6 -34.21 -1.64 10.50
C TYR A 6 -33.38 -1.50 9.21
N HIS A 7 -33.18 -0.28 8.70
CA HIS A 7 -32.39 -0.06 7.49
C HIS A 7 -30.90 -0.38 7.68
N SER A 8 -30.33 -0.07 8.86
CA SER A 8 -28.91 -0.31 9.14
C SER A 8 -28.64 -1.80 9.40
N ALA A 9 -29.53 -2.48 10.12
CA ALA A 9 -29.46 -3.93 10.32
C ALA A 9 -29.69 -4.72 9.01
N PHE A 10 -30.59 -4.23 8.14
CA PHE A 10 -30.86 -4.82 6.83
C PHE A 10 -29.68 -4.67 5.86
N LEU A 11 -29.07 -3.47 5.80
CA LEU A 11 -27.87 -3.26 4.96
C LEU A 11 -26.71 -4.14 5.43
N MET A 12 -26.55 -4.31 6.74
CA MET A 12 -25.51 -5.14 7.34
C MET A 12 -25.79 -6.64 7.14
N ALA A 13 -27.04 -7.07 7.19
CA ALA A 13 -27.44 -8.44 6.85
C ALA A 13 -27.28 -8.76 5.37
N VAL A 14 -27.56 -7.81 4.47
CA VAL A 14 -27.32 -7.94 3.02
C VAL A 14 -25.81 -8.00 2.72
N LEU A 15 -25.00 -7.16 3.38
CA LEU A 15 -23.53 -7.20 3.25
C LEU A 15 -22.93 -8.50 3.80
N LEU A 16 -23.43 -9.02 4.92
CA LEU A 16 -23.04 -10.31 5.50
C LEU A 16 -23.52 -11.50 4.66
N ALA A 17 -24.69 -11.40 4.04
CA ALA A 17 -25.17 -12.40 3.09
C ALA A 17 -24.29 -12.43 1.84
N LEU A 18 -23.94 -11.26 1.28
CA LEU A 18 -23.03 -11.16 0.12
C LEU A 18 -21.61 -11.67 0.43
N SER A 19 -21.10 -11.49 1.65
CA SER A 19 -19.79 -12.04 2.05
C SER A 19 -19.79 -13.56 2.24
N ASN A 20 -20.84 -14.11 2.86
CA ASN A 20 -21.00 -15.57 3.01
C ASN A 20 -21.22 -16.28 1.68
N ILE A 21 -21.87 -15.59 0.74
CA ILE A 21 -22.11 -16.04 -0.63
C ILE A 21 -20.75 -16.20 -1.37
N ALA A 22 -19.78 -15.28 -1.20
CA ALA A 22 -18.44 -15.41 -1.78
C ALA A 22 -17.62 -16.63 -1.29
N GLN A 23 -17.75 -17.02 -0.02
CA GLN A 23 -17.04 -18.19 0.54
C GLN A 23 -17.49 -19.53 -0.06
N VAL A 24 -18.75 -19.64 -0.46
CA VAL A 24 -19.29 -20.86 -1.08
C VAL A 24 -18.88 -20.98 -2.56
N PHE A 25 -18.62 -19.84 -3.23
CA PHE A 25 -18.50 -19.76 -4.69
C PHE A 25 -17.20 -20.27 -5.30
N CYS A 26 -16.10 -20.26 -4.54
CA CYS A 26 -14.77 -20.56 -5.09
C CYS A 26 -14.12 -21.81 -4.51
N GLY A 27 -14.84 -22.68 -3.81
CA GLY A 27 -14.44 -24.07 -3.49
C GLY A 27 -12.94 -24.36 -3.31
N ASN A 28 -12.19 -23.47 -2.61
CA ASN A 28 -10.75 -23.27 -2.80
C ASN A 28 -10.36 -21.77 -2.70
N SER A 29 -10.31 -21.20 -1.49
CA SER A 29 -9.72 -19.89 -1.20
C SER A 29 -8.21 -19.91 -1.49
N LEU A 30 -7.70 -18.83 -2.08
CA LEU A 30 -6.28 -18.68 -2.38
C LEU A 30 -5.52 -18.35 -1.08
N ARG A 31 -4.51 -19.16 -0.74
CA ARG A 31 -3.76 -19.05 0.52
C ARG A 31 -2.59 -18.08 0.38
N VAL A 32 -2.62 -17.03 1.19
CA VAL A 32 -1.58 -16.00 1.24
C VAL A 32 -0.87 -16.03 2.60
N ALA A 33 0.44 -16.22 2.59
CA ALA A 33 1.28 -16.05 3.76
C ALA A 33 1.85 -14.62 3.80
N ILE A 34 1.70 -13.93 4.92
CA ILE A 34 2.35 -12.63 5.18
C ILE A 34 3.37 -12.81 6.30
N VAL A 35 4.62 -12.45 6.02
CA VAL A 35 5.74 -12.58 6.96
C VAL A 35 5.96 -11.24 7.67
N GLY A 36 5.50 -11.11 8.91
CA GLY A 36 5.65 -9.94 9.77
C GLY A 36 4.32 -9.24 10.09
N GLY A 37 4.02 -9.07 11.39
CA GLY A 37 2.82 -8.40 11.92
C GLY A 37 2.99 -6.91 12.18
N GLY A 38 3.90 -6.23 11.48
CA GLY A 38 4.09 -4.79 11.58
C GLY A 38 3.04 -3.97 10.82
N VAL A 39 3.24 -2.65 10.74
CA VAL A 39 2.37 -1.75 9.94
C VAL A 39 2.29 -2.20 8.48
N GLY A 40 3.41 -2.60 7.87
CA GLY A 40 3.43 -3.12 6.49
C GLY A 40 2.55 -4.36 6.31
N GLY A 41 2.81 -5.44 7.06
CA GLY A 41 2.08 -6.69 6.90
C GLY A 41 0.60 -6.61 7.28
N SER A 42 0.26 -5.88 8.34
CA SER A 42 -1.15 -5.65 8.73
C SER A 42 -1.91 -4.78 7.72
N SER A 43 -1.28 -3.76 7.15
CA SER A 43 -1.87 -2.96 6.07
C SER A 43 -2.05 -3.78 4.81
N THR A 44 -1.08 -4.63 4.46
CA THR A 44 -1.20 -5.56 3.33
C THR A 44 -2.38 -6.51 3.53
N ALA A 45 -2.49 -7.15 4.69
CA ALA A 45 -3.61 -8.03 5.01
C ALA A 45 -4.95 -7.31 4.86
N HIS A 46 -5.02 -6.06 5.33
CA HIS A 46 -6.20 -5.22 5.19
C HIS A 46 -6.54 -4.93 3.73
N PHE A 47 -5.59 -4.42 2.93
CA PHE A 47 -5.83 -4.06 1.53
C PHE A 47 -6.15 -5.29 0.68
N LEU A 48 -5.52 -6.44 0.93
CA LEU A 48 -5.86 -7.69 0.26
C LEU A 48 -7.31 -8.11 0.55
N ARG A 49 -7.71 -8.12 1.83
CA ARG A 49 -9.10 -8.45 2.20
C ARG A 49 -10.09 -7.44 1.62
N GLN A 50 -9.73 -6.16 1.57
CA GLN A 50 -10.56 -5.11 0.96
C GLN A 50 -10.75 -5.35 -0.54
N ASP A 51 -9.68 -5.72 -1.25
CA ASP A 51 -9.66 -5.76 -2.70
C ASP A 51 -10.14 -7.11 -3.28
N LEU A 52 -10.01 -8.20 -2.52
CA LEU A 52 -10.29 -9.59 -2.94
C LEU A 52 -11.36 -10.29 -2.09
N GLY A 53 -11.82 -9.67 -1.00
CA GLY A 53 -12.89 -10.21 -0.17
C GLY A 53 -12.57 -11.59 0.41
N ASP A 54 -13.56 -12.48 0.41
CA ASP A 54 -13.47 -13.82 1.02
C ASP A 54 -12.89 -14.90 0.10
N ALA A 55 -12.38 -14.48 -1.05
CA ALA A 55 -11.74 -15.36 -2.01
C ALA A 55 -10.29 -15.72 -1.62
N ILE A 56 -9.74 -15.08 -0.58
CA ILE A 56 -8.41 -15.34 -0.03
C ILE A 56 -8.45 -15.74 1.45
N ASP A 57 -7.54 -16.63 1.82
CA ASP A 57 -7.20 -16.93 3.21
C ASP A 57 -5.83 -16.34 3.52
N ILE A 58 -5.75 -15.57 4.61
CA ILE A 58 -4.54 -14.82 4.96
C ILE A 58 -4.00 -15.37 6.27
N ASP A 59 -2.81 -15.95 6.24
CA ASP A 59 -2.05 -16.30 7.43
C ASP A 59 -0.95 -15.24 7.64
N VAL A 60 -0.84 -14.70 8.85
CA VAL A 60 0.20 -13.72 9.22
C VAL A 60 1.10 -14.32 10.27
N PHE A 61 2.38 -14.44 9.94
CA PHE A 61 3.41 -14.99 10.82
C PHE A 61 4.20 -13.86 11.48
N GLU A 62 4.10 -13.77 12.81
CA GLU A 62 4.84 -12.79 13.61
C GLU A 62 5.82 -13.54 14.53
N ALA A 63 7.10 -13.21 14.39
CA ALA A 63 8.18 -13.81 15.16
C ALA A 63 8.08 -13.49 16.66
N SER A 64 7.58 -12.30 16.99
CA SER A 64 7.39 -11.80 18.34
C SER A 64 6.12 -12.38 19.00
N GLU A 65 6.03 -12.20 20.31
CA GLU A 65 4.81 -12.43 21.08
C GLU A 65 3.76 -11.33 20.92
N VAL A 66 4.12 -10.19 20.34
CA VAL A 66 3.24 -9.05 20.12
C VAL A 66 3.30 -8.52 18.69
N VAL A 67 2.16 -8.06 18.20
CA VAL A 67 1.99 -7.37 16.92
C VAL A 67 2.44 -5.91 17.04
N GLY A 68 3.10 -5.39 16.01
CA GLY A 68 3.45 -3.97 15.91
C GLY A 68 4.80 -3.69 15.25
N GLY A 69 5.74 -4.64 15.34
CA GLY A 69 7.10 -4.46 14.86
C GLY A 69 7.76 -3.24 15.52
N ARG A 70 8.18 -2.26 14.71
CA ARG A 70 8.79 -1.00 15.19
C ARG A 70 7.79 0.04 15.68
N ALA A 71 6.48 -0.19 15.54
CA ALA A 71 5.46 0.53 16.29
C ALA A 71 5.22 -0.22 17.61
N SER A 72 5.84 0.26 18.69
CA SER A 72 5.90 -0.45 19.97
C SER A 72 5.82 0.55 21.12
N SER A 73 5.21 0.11 22.21
CA SER A 73 4.97 0.91 23.42
C SER A 73 5.44 0.16 24.68
N ALA A 74 5.64 0.90 25.76
CA ALA A 74 5.94 0.38 27.09
C ALA A 74 5.08 1.10 28.14
N ASP A 75 4.74 0.39 29.21
CA ASP A 75 4.11 0.98 30.40
C ASP A 75 5.19 1.53 31.33
N ILE A 76 5.06 2.80 31.70
CA ILE A 76 5.94 3.48 32.66
C ILE A 76 5.05 4.23 33.63
N ASP A 77 5.14 3.88 34.91
CA ASP A 77 4.35 4.47 35.99
C ASP A 77 2.83 4.50 35.67
N GLY A 78 2.30 3.41 35.10
CA GLY A 78 0.87 3.28 34.76
C GLY A 78 0.42 4.06 33.53
N ASN A 79 1.36 4.58 32.73
CA ASN A 79 1.10 5.29 31.48
C ASN A 79 1.81 4.62 30.31
N THR A 80 1.12 4.51 29.17
CA THR A 80 1.68 3.94 27.95
C THR A 80 2.46 4.98 27.12
N TYR A 81 3.73 4.70 26.85
CA TYR A 81 4.61 5.55 26.03
C TYR A 81 5.15 4.81 24.80
N GLU A 82 5.27 5.52 23.68
CA GLU A 82 5.83 5.00 22.42
C GLU A 82 7.34 4.83 22.52
N VAL A 83 7.84 3.59 22.52
CA VAL A 83 9.28 3.24 22.51
C VAL A 83 9.87 3.08 21.10
N GLY A 84 9.00 3.01 20.09
CA GLY A 84 9.38 3.01 18.66
C GLY A 84 8.80 4.21 17.92
N ALA A 85 8.14 3.96 16.79
CA ALA A 85 7.52 4.97 15.93
C ALA A 85 6.48 5.80 16.71
N SER A 86 6.72 7.10 16.88
CA SER A 86 6.02 7.90 17.89
C SER A 86 4.99 8.89 17.37
N ILE A 87 5.14 9.42 16.15
CA ILE A 87 4.27 10.49 15.61
C ILE A 87 3.91 10.23 14.15
N VAL A 88 2.75 10.73 13.75
CA VAL A 88 2.21 10.68 12.39
C VAL A 88 1.87 12.10 11.94
N SER A 89 2.19 12.47 10.70
CA SER A 89 1.79 13.75 10.12
C SER A 89 0.32 13.74 9.68
N GLU A 90 -0.38 14.87 9.75
CA GLU A 90 -1.70 15.00 9.11
C GLU A 90 -1.66 14.83 7.57
N ALA A 91 -0.48 14.90 6.95
CA ALA A 91 -0.29 14.62 5.52
C ALA A 91 -0.16 13.12 5.17
N ASN A 92 -0.09 12.25 6.18
CA ASN A 92 0.04 10.80 6.01
C ASN A 92 -1.36 10.19 5.83
N LEU A 93 -1.81 10.07 4.58
CA LEU A 93 -3.20 9.75 4.25
C LEU A 93 -3.56 8.32 4.63
N TYR A 94 -2.72 7.33 4.35
CA TYR A 94 -3.05 5.94 4.70
C TYR A 94 -3.11 5.73 6.20
N MET A 95 -2.14 6.23 6.97
CA MET A 95 -2.18 6.11 8.42
C MET A 95 -3.44 6.75 9.01
N LYS A 96 -3.88 7.88 8.47
CA LYS A 96 -5.11 8.56 8.89
C LYS A 96 -6.36 7.74 8.54
N GLU A 97 -6.50 7.37 7.28
CA GLU A 97 -7.63 6.60 6.77
C GLU A 97 -7.76 5.26 7.49
N LEU A 98 -6.66 4.54 7.68
CA LEU A 98 -6.63 3.24 8.37
C LEU A 98 -6.97 3.39 9.86
N ALA A 99 -6.45 4.39 10.56
CA ALA A 99 -6.79 4.64 11.95
C ALA A 99 -8.28 4.97 12.13
N GLU A 100 -8.84 5.81 11.26
CA GLU A 100 -10.27 6.14 11.26
C GLU A 100 -11.12 4.90 10.96
N LEU A 101 -10.70 4.08 9.98
CA LEU A 101 -11.39 2.86 9.58
C LEU A 101 -11.53 1.84 10.72
N VAL A 102 -10.52 1.73 11.58
CA VAL A 102 -10.54 0.81 12.73
C VAL A 102 -11.01 1.48 14.03
N GLY A 103 -11.54 2.70 13.95
CA GLY A 103 -12.12 3.42 15.09
C GLY A 103 -11.10 3.84 16.15
N LEU A 104 -9.84 4.04 15.76
CA LEU A 104 -8.80 4.51 16.68
C LEU A 104 -8.89 6.02 16.86
N GLN A 105 -8.85 6.46 18.11
CA GLN A 105 -8.82 7.88 18.45
C GLN A 105 -7.41 8.43 18.25
N ARG A 106 -7.32 9.64 17.68
CA ARG A 106 -6.07 10.34 17.40
C ARG A 106 -5.93 11.50 18.38
N ASP A 107 -4.83 11.55 19.10
CA ASP A 107 -4.50 12.64 20.03
C ASP A 107 -3.32 13.46 19.48
N PRO A 108 -3.26 14.77 19.73
CA PRO A 108 -2.02 15.51 19.54
C PRO A 108 -0.94 14.95 20.49
N PRO A 109 0.36 14.96 20.08
CA PRO A 109 1.42 14.63 21.02
C PRO A 109 1.40 15.63 22.19
N GLN A 110 1.63 15.14 23.41
CA GLN A 110 1.76 16.01 24.57
C GLN A 110 3.01 16.88 24.38
N GLN A 111 2.82 18.19 24.27
CA GLN A 111 3.91 19.16 24.22
C GLN A 111 4.11 19.79 25.61
N HIS A 112 5.29 19.57 26.20
CA HIS A 112 5.66 20.04 27.53
C HIS A 112 6.57 21.29 27.50
N GLY A 113 6.44 22.10 26.45
CA GLY A 113 7.24 23.30 26.24
C GLY A 113 7.76 23.45 24.80
N GLY A 114 8.69 24.38 24.62
CA GLY A 114 9.31 24.73 23.35
C GLY A 114 10.32 23.71 22.82
N ILE A 115 10.66 23.84 21.54
CA ILE A 115 11.80 23.14 20.93
C ILE A 115 13.03 24.05 21.01
N ALA A 116 14.18 23.50 21.38
CA ALA A 116 15.47 24.17 21.30
C ALA A 116 16.48 23.40 20.44
N LEU A 117 17.39 24.15 19.80
CA LEU A 117 18.55 23.64 19.09
C LEU A 117 19.80 23.93 19.92
N TRP A 118 20.58 22.89 20.22
CA TRP A 118 21.81 22.98 21.02
C TRP A 118 23.02 22.58 20.18
N ASP A 119 24.07 23.40 20.19
CA ASP A 119 25.26 23.20 19.35
C ASP A 119 26.44 22.50 20.04
N GLY A 120 26.23 22.03 21.26
CA GLY A 120 27.28 21.48 22.11
C GLY A 120 27.84 22.46 23.13
N LYS A 121 27.54 23.75 22.99
CA LYS A 121 28.03 24.83 23.87
C LYS A 121 26.91 25.69 24.38
N GLU A 122 25.94 26.06 23.54
CA GLU A 122 24.82 26.92 23.89
C GLU A 122 23.57 26.58 23.07
N PHE A 123 22.43 27.13 23.49
CA PHE A 123 21.19 27.04 22.72
C PHE A 123 21.19 28.13 21.63
N VAL A 124 21.36 27.72 20.38
CA VAL A 124 21.40 28.63 19.22
C VAL A 124 20.01 29.11 18.79
N LEU A 125 18.97 28.39 19.21
CA LEU A 125 17.56 28.69 18.97
C LEU A 125 16.70 28.03 20.05
N ALA A 126 15.68 28.71 20.57
CA ALA A 126 14.73 28.15 21.53
C ALA A 126 13.33 28.78 21.40
N ASP A 127 12.30 27.95 21.29
CA ASP A 127 10.89 28.35 21.18
C ASP A 127 10.26 28.60 22.56
N LEU A 128 10.61 29.72 23.20
CA LEU A 128 10.24 30.02 24.60
C LEU A 128 9.09 31.03 24.75
N GLY A 129 8.56 31.56 23.65
CA GLY A 129 7.70 32.73 23.67
C GLY A 129 6.52 32.66 22.70
N PRO A 130 5.83 33.80 22.47
CA PRO A 130 4.74 33.85 21.51
C PRO A 130 5.19 33.42 20.11
N LYS A 131 4.35 32.68 19.39
CA LYS A 131 4.65 32.15 18.04
C LYS A 131 5.18 33.21 17.05
N ILE A 132 4.77 34.47 17.20
CA ILE A 132 5.24 35.56 16.33
C ILE A 132 6.69 35.95 16.61
N LEU A 133 7.12 35.91 17.88
CA LEU A 133 8.50 36.17 18.28
C LEU A 133 9.42 35.05 17.77
N PHE A 134 9.00 33.79 17.92
CA PHE A 134 9.77 32.66 17.41
C PHE A 134 9.92 32.71 15.88
N LYS A 135 8.86 33.07 15.15
CA LYS A 135 8.96 33.31 13.69
C LYS A 135 9.93 34.44 13.33
N ALA A 136 9.94 35.52 14.11
CA ALA A 136 10.89 36.62 13.91
C ALA A 136 12.33 36.16 14.18
N GLN A 137 12.57 35.35 15.21
CA GLN A 137 13.88 34.73 15.49
C GLN A 137 14.35 33.83 14.35
N MET A 138 13.45 32.99 13.81
CA MET A 138 13.74 32.14 12.64
C MET A 138 14.12 32.98 11.42
N LEU A 139 13.37 34.05 11.15
CA LEU A 139 13.65 34.95 10.02
C LEU A 139 14.96 35.72 10.22
N TRP A 140 15.24 36.19 11.43
CA TRP A 140 16.48 36.87 11.75
C TRP A 140 17.70 35.96 11.60
N ARG A 141 17.59 34.71 12.07
CA ARG A 141 18.69 33.74 12.08
C ARG A 141 18.96 33.13 10.70
N TYR A 142 17.90 32.78 9.96
CA TYR A 142 18.02 32.03 8.71
C TYR A 142 17.66 32.82 7.45
N GLY A 143 17.09 34.02 7.59
CA GLY A 143 16.73 34.87 6.45
C GLY A 143 15.84 34.18 5.44
N LEU A 144 16.16 34.37 4.15
CA LEU A 144 15.42 33.77 3.04
C LEU A 144 15.60 32.26 2.92
N ASP A 145 16.65 31.68 3.52
CA ASP A 145 16.93 30.25 3.43
C ASP A 145 15.81 29.43 4.10
N PHE A 146 15.15 29.97 5.14
CA PHE A 146 13.97 29.34 5.73
C PHE A 146 12.79 29.26 4.76
N PHE A 147 12.52 30.32 3.98
CA PHE A 147 11.46 30.30 2.99
C PHE A 147 11.77 29.36 1.83
N ARG A 148 13.02 29.32 1.36
CA ARG A 148 13.47 28.39 0.32
C ARG A 148 13.33 26.94 0.77
N LEU A 149 13.73 26.63 2.01
CA LEU A 149 13.49 25.32 2.61
C LEU A 149 12.00 24.96 2.61
N GLN A 150 11.14 25.87 3.06
CA GLN A 150 9.69 25.64 3.04
C GLN A 150 9.14 25.39 1.63
N THR A 151 9.62 26.11 0.63
CA THR A 151 9.24 25.89 -0.77
C THR A 151 9.63 24.49 -1.22
N ALA A 152 10.89 24.09 -1.03
CA ALA A 152 11.38 22.76 -1.41
C ALA A 152 10.60 21.63 -0.71
N VAL A 153 10.24 21.80 0.57
CA VAL A 153 9.42 20.81 1.30
C VAL A 153 8.00 20.73 0.74
N ARG A 154 7.36 21.87 0.42
CA ARG A 154 6.01 21.87 -0.19
C ARG A 154 5.99 21.21 -1.56
N GLU A 155 7.00 21.45 -2.37
CA GLU A 155 7.11 20.84 -3.70
C GLU A 155 7.29 19.33 -3.60
N THR A 156 8.13 18.86 -2.68
CA THR A 156 8.32 17.43 -2.41
C THR A 156 7.03 16.81 -1.88
N LEU A 157 6.35 17.47 -0.95
CA LEU A 157 5.07 17.00 -0.41
C LEU A 157 4.00 16.89 -1.51
N LYS A 158 3.92 17.86 -2.42
CA LYS A 158 2.98 17.81 -3.56
C LYS A 158 3.21 16.57 -4.43
N LYS A 159 4.49 16.26 -4.72
CA LYS A 159 4.87 15.06 -5.48
C LYS A 159 4.52 13.77 -4.73
N TRP A 160 4.79 13.71 -3.41
CA TRP A 160 4.40 12.60 -2.55
C TRP A 160 2.89 12.36 -2.56
N LEU A 161 2.09 13.43 -2.44
CA LEU A 161 0.63 13.32 -2.46
C LEU A 161 0.10 12.72 -3.77
N GLY A 162 0.77 12.97 -4.90
CA GLY A 162 0.43 12.37 -6.19
C GLY A 162 0.56 10.84 -6.24
N LEU A 163 1.38 10.23 -5.37
CA LEU A 163 1.48 8.77 -5.28
C LEU A 163 0.16 8.13 -4.85
N TYR A 164 -0.60 8.78 -3.95
CA TYR A 164 -1.91 8.27 -3.52
C TYR A 164 -2.91 8.30 -4.70
N ASP A 165 -2.86 9.32 -5.53
CA ASP A 165 -3.74 9.43 -6.70
C ASP A 165 -3.44 8.33 -7.73
N LEU A 166 -2.14 8.04 -7.96
CA LEU A 166 -1.72 6.90 -8.78
C LEU A 166 -2.27 5.58 -8.23
N GLN A 167 -2.09 5.30 -6.93
CA GLN A 167 -2.57 4.06 -6.32
C GLN A 167 -4.11 3.96 -6.30
N ARG A 168 -4.82 5.07 -6.09
CA ARG A 168 -6.29 5.14 -6.17
C ARG A 168 -6.82 4.93 -7.58
N SER A 169 -6.03 5.25 -8.61
CA SER A 169 -6.34 4.94 -10.01
C SER A 169 -6.09 3.47 -10.39
N GLY A 170 -5.60 2.66 -9.44
CA GLY A 170 -5.27 1.25 -9.65
C GLY A 170 -3.86 1.01 -10.21
N ALA A 171 -3.01 2.04 -10.26
CA ALA A 171 -1.61 1.86 -10.64
C ALA A 171 -0.85 1.11 -9.55
N ALA A 172 -0.01 0.17 -9.97
CA ALA A 172 0.90 -0.58 -9.13
C ALA A 172 2.21 -0.81 -9.88
N PHE A 173 3.29 -0.98 -9.14
CA PHE A 173 4.65 -0.99 -9.70
C PHE A 173 5.44 -2.18 -9.16
N SER A 174 6.16 -2.89 -10.02
CA SER A 174 6.98 -4.05 -9.63
C SER A 174 8.28 -3.63 -8.95
N THR A 175 8.77 -2.41 -9.21
CA THR A 175 10.00 -1.86 -8.62
C THR A 175 9.77 -0.56 -7.85
N VAL A 176 10.67 -0.25 -6.90
CA VAL A 176 10.64 1.02 -6.15
C VAL A 176 10.91 2.19 -7.09
N GLU A 177 11.83 1.99 -8.03
CA GLU A 177 12.24 2.99 -9.00
C GLU A 177 11.10 3.40 -9.92
N GLU A 178 10.30 2.46 -10.42
CA GLU A 178 9.11 2.77 -11.22
C GLU A 178 8.10 3.62 -10.43
N LEU A 179 7.79 3.23 -9.19
CA LEU A 179 6.89 3.97 -8.32
C LEU A 179 7.37 5.40 -8.09
N LEU A 180 8.66 5.56 -7.74
CA LEU A 180 9.23 6.87 -7.46
C LEU A 180 9.39 7.72 -8.72
N ARG A 181 9.67 7.13 -9.90
CA ARG A 181 9.70 7.86 -11.18
C ARG A 181 8.30 8.33 -11.56
N ALA A 182 7.28 7.49 -11.41
CA ALA A 182 5.89 7.90 -11.64
C ALA A 182 5.47 9.08 -10.75
N GLY A 183 5.97 9.13 -9.51
CA GLY A 183 5.77 10.26 -8.59
C GLY A 183 6.74 11.45 -8.76
N ASN A 184 7.69 11.42 -9.70
CA ASN A 184 8.77 12.41 -9.85
C ASN A 184 9.63 12.61 -8.58
N LEU A 185 9.86 11.54 -7.82
CA LEU A 185 10.61 11.51 -6.55
C LEU A 185 11.94 10.76 -6.67
N TYR A 186 12.16 9.98 -7.74
CA TYR A 186 13.33 9.12 -7.87
C TYR A 186 14.65 9.88 -7.75
N GLU A 187 14.82 11.01 -8.43
CA GLU A 187 16.06 11.80 -8.39
C GLU A 187 16.45 12.25 -6.96
N LEU A 188 15.46 12.50 -6.10
CA LEU A 188 15.72 12.88 -4.70
C LEU A 188 16.32 11.72 -3.88
N THR A 189 16.22 10.48 -4.36
CA THR A 189 16.91 9.34 -3.74
C THR A 189 18.36 9.20 -4.18
N GLN A 190 18.76 9.88 -5.25
CA GLN A 190 20.08 9.74 -5.89
C GLN A 190 21.11 10.76 -5.37
N GLU A 191 20.66 11.86 -4.77
CA GLU A 191 21.52 12.88 -4.17
C GLU A 191 21.33 12.98 -2.64
N SER A 192 22.34 13.50 -1.94
CA SER A 192 22.24 13.77 -0.51
C SER A 192 21.37 14.98 -0.24
N LEU A 193 20.74 15.01 0.95
CA LEU A 193 19.97 16.15 1.42
C LEU A 193 20.80 17.43 1.45
N ASN A 194 22.07 17.34 1.87
CA ASN A 194 22.97 18.49 1.86
C ASN A 194 23.23 19.04 0.46
N SER A 195 23.44 18.16 -0.53
CA SER A 195 23.69 18.58 -1.91
C SER A 195 22.45 19.24 -2.53
N MET A 196 21.29 18.60 -2.37
CA MET A 196 20.01 19.12 -2.85
C MET A 196 19.69 20.48 -2.23
N LEU A 197 19.76 20.60 -0.89
CA LEU A 197 19.49 21.86 -0.22
C LEU A 197 20.52 22.94 -0.55
N GLY A 198 21.80 22.60 -0.71
CA GLY A 198 22.81 23.57 -1.16
C GLY A 198 22.39 24.22 -2.48
N ARG A 199 21.92 23.41 -3.44
CA ARG A 199 21.40 23.87 -4.73
C ARG A 199 20.13 24.73 -4.58
N GLU A 200 19.12 24.28 -3.84
CA GLU A 200 17.86 25.02 -3.61
C GLU A 200 18.07 26.34 -2.83
N LEU A 201 19.10 26.39 -1.99
CA LEU A 201 19.49 27.58 -1.23
C LEU A 201 20.43 28.52 -2.03
N GLY A 202 20.77 28.18 -3.27
CA GLY A 202 21.61 29.00 -4.14
C GLY A 202 23.08 29.07 -3.68
N ARG A 203 23.59 27.99 -3.08
CA ARG A 203 24.99 27.85 -2.65
C ARG A 203 25.81 27.11 -3.70
N SER A 204 27.10 27.43 -3.77
CA SER A 204 28.06 26.67 -4.58
C SER A 204 28.35 25.33 -3.89
N PRO A 205 28.64 24.24 -4.63
CA PRO A 205 29.09 22.97 -4.04
C PRO A 205 30.39 23.09 -3.20
N SER A 206 31.16 24.15 -3.40
CA SER A 206 32.39 24.45 -2.65
C SER A 206 32.15 25.18 -1.32
N ASP A 207 30.92 25.66 -1.08
CA ASP A 207 30.61 26.42 0.12
C ASP A 207 30.41 25.49 1.31
N ASP A 208 30.73 25.98 2.51
CA ASP A 208 30.27 25.35 3.75
C ASP A 208 28.74 25.22 3.75
N HIS A 209 28.22 24.15 4.35
CA HIS A 209 26.78 23.96 4.51
C HIS A 209 26.12 25.21 5.10
N ALA A 210 24.97 25.63 4.55
CA ALA A 210 24.26 26.80 5.01
C ALA A 210 23.90 26.67 6.50
N LEU A 211 23.80 27.79 7.23
CA LEU A 211 23.52 27.79 8.66
C LEU A 211 22.24 27.00 9.01
N ILE A 212 21.20 27.13 8.19
CA ILE A 212 19.95 26.36 8.36
C ILE A 212 20.15 24.85 8.19
N GLN A 213 21.08 24.42 7.32
CA GLN A 213 21.42 23.00 7.13
C GLN A 213 22.13 22.45 8.37
N ARG A 214 23.13 23.19 8.86
CA ARG A 214 23.96 22.82 10.02
C ARG A 214 23.17 22.77 11.32
N GLU A 215 22.10 23.57 11.44
CA GLU A 215 21.34 23.68 12.69
C GLU A 215 19.97 23.02 12.62
N LEU A 216 19.02 23.63 11.90
CA LEU A 216 17.63 23.20 11.89
C LEU A 216 17.46 21.84 11.19
N VAL A 217 18.01 21.71 9.99
CA VAL A 217 17.90 20.48 9.19
C VAL A 217 18.61 19.33 9.89
N SER A 218 19.81 19.57 10.41
CA SER A 218 20.55 18.58 11.23
C SER A 218 19.77 18.16 12.48
N GLY A 219 19.15 19.10 13.20
CA GLY A 219 18.32 18.75 14.36
C GLY A 219 17.15 17.84 13.98
N ILE A 220 16.49 18.11 12.85
CA ILE A 220 15.33 17.34 12.37
C ILE A 220 15.75 15.95 11.86
N THR A 221 16.81 15.83 11.07
CA THR A 221 17.28 14.52 10.58
C THR A 221 17.74 13.63 11.72
N ARG A 222 18.42 14.20 12.72
CA ARG A 222 18.92 13.48 13.90
C ARG A 222 17.80 13.00 14.82
N VAL A 223 16.76 13.81 15.07
CA VAL A 223 15.63 13.35 15.91
C VAL A 223 14.78 12.29 15.21
N ASN A 224 14.63 12.35 13.88
CA ASN A 224 13.80 11.37 13.16
C ASN A 224 14.55 10.07 12.85
N TYR A 225 15.81 10.17 12.42
CA TYR A 225 16.56 9.04 11.87
C TYR A 225 17.85 8.71 12.60
N ASN A 226 18.25 9.51 13.58
CA ASN A 226 19.56 9.40 14.23
C ASN A 226 20.75 9.50 13.24
N GLN A 227 20.51 10.01 12.03
CA GLN A 227 21.48 10.10 10.93
C GLN A 227 21.80 11.58 10.62
N PRO A 228 22.99 11.87 10.06
CA PRO A 228 23.32 13.21 9.57
C PRO A 228 22.62 13.54 8.24
N ASN A 229 22.78 14.78 7.76
CA ASN A 229 22.19 15.22 6.49
C ASN A 229 22.83 14.59 5.22
N SER A 230 23.71 13.61 5.37
CA SER A 230 24.22 12.81 4.26
C SER A 230 23.20 11.76 3.78
N VAL A 231 22.07 11.61 4.48
CA VAL A 231 20.92 10.85 3.97
C VAL A 231 20.47 11.36 2.60
N ASN A 232 19.79 10.52 1.84
CA ASN A 232 19.18 10.90 0.58
C ASN A 232 18.17 12.04 0.77
N ALA A 233 18.04 12.90 -0.24
CA ALA A 233 17.22 14.09 -0.17
C ALA A 233 15.73 13.77 0.08
N LEU A 234 15.19 12.70 -0.51
CA LEU A 234 13.79 12.30 -0.30
C LEU A 234 13.48 12.08 1.17
N THR A 235 14.28 11.25 1.86
CA THR A 235 14.19 10.97 3.30
C THR A 235 14.22 12.27 4.12
N GLY A 236 15.20 13.14 3.84
CA GLY A 236 15.33 14.41 4.54
C GLY A 236 14.08 15.28 4.38
N MET A 237 13.58 15.41 3.15
CA MET A 237 12.44 16.29 2.86
C MET A 237 11.13 15.78 3.45
N VAL A 238 10.87 14.46 3.43
CA VAL A 238 9.66 13.92 4.06
C VAL A 238 9.67 14.08 5.59
N SER A 239 10.84 14.06 6.24
CA SER A 239 10.96 14.32 7.69
C SER A 239 10.63 15.76 8.09
N MET A 240 10.71 16.69 7.13
CA MET A 240 10.48 18.12 7.34
C MET A 240 9.07 18.57 6.97
N VAL A 241 8.21 17.67 6.53
CA VAL A 241 6.79 17.97 6.23
C VAL A 241 6.09 18.76 7.35
N PRO A 242 6.31 18.49 8.65
CA PRO A 242 5.71 19.28 9.74
C PRO A 242 6.07 20.78 9.75
N ILE A 243 7.13 21.21 9.05
CA ILE A 243 7.48 22.64 8.91
C ILE A 243 6.40 23.39 8.10
N VAL A 244 5.80 22.73 7.10
CA VAL A 244 4.88 23.36 6.13
C VAL A 244 3.45 22.85 6.24
N HIS A 245 3.25 21.66 6.78
CA HIS A 245 1.95 21.06 7.00
C HIS A 245 1.65 20.99 8.50
N LYS A 246 0.58 21.65 8.93
CA LYS A 246 0.24 21.74 10.36
C LYS A 246 -0.36 20.43 10.85
N GLY A 247 0.12 20.00 12.02
CA GLY A 247 -0.48 18.92 12.78
C GLY A 247 0.31 17.63 12.68
N VAL A 248 0.62 17.11 13.86
CA VAL A 248 1.08 15.74 14.07
C VAL A 248 0.18 15.12 15.13
N TRP A 249 0.01 13.81 15.06
CA TRP A 249 -0.86 13.05 15.95
C TRP A 249 -0.22 11.71 16.32
N LYS A 250 -0.77 11.08 17.36
CA LYS A 250 -0.49 9.72 17.77
C LYS A 250 -1.80 8.98 18.05
N VAL A 251 -1.77 7.66 17.99
CA VAL A 251 -2.93 6.86 18.41
C VAL A 251 -3.07 6.90 19.93
N ARG A 252 -4.27 7.20 20.43
CA ARG A 252 -4.59 7.07 21.85
C ARG A 252 -4.44 5.61 22.28
N GLY A 253 -3.59 5.36 23.29
CA GLY A 253 -3.29 4.02 23.78
C GLY A 253 -2.16 3.31 23.02
N GLY A 254 -1.58 3.93 21.99
CA GLY A 254 -0.37 3.46 21.32
C GLY A 254 -0.55 3.14 19.84
N ASN A 255 0.45 3.48 19.03
CA ASN A 255 0.51 3.28 17.59
C ASN A 255 0.51 1.78 17.22
N SER A 256 0.95 0.91 18.13
CA SER A 256 0.87 -0.55 17.99
C SER A 256 -0.56 -1.08 17.91
N LEU A 257 -1.57 -0.31 18.35
CA LEU A 257 -2.97 -0.70 18.23
C LEU A 257 -3.45 -0.72 16.77
N LEU A 258 -2.88 0.11 15.88
CA LEU A 258 -3.25 0.13 14.47
C LEU A 258 -3.04 -1.24 13.79
N PRO A 259 -1.83 -1.82 13.77
CA PRO A 259 -1.62 -3.12 13.13
C PRO A 259 -2.46 -4.23 13.78
N GLN A 260 -2.66 -4.20 15.10
CA GLN A 260 -3.51 -5.18 15.80
C GLN A 260 -4.96 -5.13 15.32
N ARG A 261 -5.54 -3.93 15.21
CA ARG A 261 -6.94 -3.76 14.76
C ARG A 261 -7.10 -4.05 13.28
N LEU A 262 -6.10 -3.74 12.46
CA LEU A 262 -6.12 -4.06 11.03
C LEU A 262 -6.13 -5.57 10.79
N LEU A 263 -5.31 -6.34 11.52
CA LEU A 263 -5.30 -7.80 11.43
C LEU A 263 -6.63 -8.42 11.88
N ALA A 264 -7.22 -7.91 12.96
CA ALA A 264 -8.55 -8.36 13.39
C ALA A 264 -9.62 -8.06 12.33
N ARG A 265 -9.59 -6.86 11.73
CA ARG A 265 -10.52 -6.44 10.67
C ARG A 265 -10.33 -7.26 9.39
N SER A 266 -9.11 -7.64 9.04
CA SER A 266 -8.81 -8.41 7.82
C SER A 266 -9.21 -9.89 7.93
N ARG A 267 -9.66 -10.35 9.11
CA ARG A 267 -9.95 -11.77 9.40
C ARG A 267 -8.76 -12.66 9.07
N ALA A 268 -7.54 -12.16 9.29
CA ALA A 268 -6.33 -12.94 9.08
C ALA A 268 -6.08 -13.89 10.26
N THR A 269 -5.58 -15.09 9.97
CA THR A 269 -5.10 -16.03 10.98
C THR A 269 -3.74 -15.56 11.48
N LEU A 270 -3.68 -15.09 12.71
CA LEU A 270 -2.44 -14.57 13.30
C LEU A 270 -1.68 -15.68 14.05
N HIS A 271 -0.44 -15.91 13.64
CA HIS A 271 0.50 -16.84 14.26
C HIS A 271 1.62 -16.08 14.95
N LEU A 272 1.46 -15.81 16.25
CA LEU A 272 2.49 -15.21 17.09
C LEU A 272 3.58 -16.23 17.44
N ASN A 273 4.77 -15.75 17.84
CA ASN A 273 5.92 -16.60 18.19
C ASN A 273 6.28 -17.59 17.07
N THR A 274 6.00 -17.24 15.82
CA THR A 274 6.20 -18.13 14.67
C THR A 274 7.15 -17.44 13.70
N VAL A 275 8.37 -17.98 13.61
CA VAL A 275 9.42 -17.45 12.73
C VAL A 275 9.34 -18.19 11.40
N VAL A 276 9.23 -17.45 10.30
CA VAL A 276 9.43 -18.01 8.96
C VAL A 276 10.95 -18.06 8.71
N THR A 277 11.49 -19.26 8.51
CA THR A 277 12.94 -19.45 8.32
C THR A 277 13.33 -19.64 6.85
N GLU A 278 12.40 -20.15 6.04
CA GLU A 278 12.64 -20.41 4.63
C GLU A 278 11.35 -20.27 3.81
N VAL A 279 11.49 -19.75 2.60
CA VAL A 279 10.48 -19.77 1.54
C VAL A 279 11.10 -20.49 0.36
N GLY A 280 10.62 -21.69 0.07
CA GLY A 280 10.99 -22.52 -1.07
C GLY A 280 9.92 -22.47 -2.17
N VAL A 281 10.27 -22.94 -3.35
CA VAL A 281 9.32 -23.13 -4.45
C VAL A 281 8.74 -24.54 -4.35
N GLY A 282 7.42 -24.67 -4.35
CA GLY A 282 6.74 -25.96 -4.33
C GLY A 282 7.04 -26.80 -5.57
N GLY A 283 6.78 -28.10 -5.49
CA GLY A 283 7.11 -29.05 -6.56
C GLY A 283 6.44 -28.77 -7.91
N ASP A 284 5.35 -28.01 -7.93
CA ASP A 284 4.63 -27.59 -9.15
C ASP A 284 5.23 -26.34 -9.82
N GLY A 285 6.23 -25.71 -9.18
CA GLY A 285 6.91 -24.49 -9.64
C GLY A 285 6.10 -23.21 -9.44
N ARG A 286 4.84 -23.29 -8.98
CA ARG A 286 3.87 -22.18 -8.89
C ARG A 286 3.57 -21.80 -7.45
N THR A 287 3.44 -22.79 -6.57
CA THR A 287 3.20 -22.61 -5.14
C THR A 287 4.52 -22.40 -4.38
N TYR A 288 4.39 -22.05 -3.10
CA TYR A 288 5.49 -21.82 -2.19
C TYR A 288 5.39 -22.73 -0.97
N GLU A 289 6.52 -23.35 -0.62
CA GLU A 289 6.68 -24.07 0.64
C GLU A 289 7.30 -23.14 1.68
N VAL A 290 6.58 -22.89 2.78
CA VAL A 290 6.99 -21.97 3.84
C VAL A 290 7.36 -22.76 5.08
N THR A 291 8.63 -22.70 5.48
CA THR A 291 9.15 -23.36 6.68
C THR A 291 8.95 -22.46 7.89
N LEU A 292 8.20 -22.97 8.86
CA LEU A 292 7.79 -22.28 10.07
C LEU A 292 8.46 -22.91 11.29
N ARG A 293 9.04 -22.07 12.17
CA ARG A 293 9.53 -22.46 13.49
C ARG A 293 8.63 -21.83 14.56
N ASP A 294 7.92 -22.67 15.30
CA ASP A 294 7.17 -22.26 16.50
C ASP A 294 8.16 -22.12 17.67
N MET A 295 8.36 -20.89 18.14
CA MET A 295 9.30 -20.57 19.20
C MET A 295 8.82 -21.00 20.60
N ARG A 296 7.51 -21.23 20.80
CA ARG A 296 6.97 -21.73 22.06
C ARG A 296 7.14 -23.23 22.20
N ARG A 297 6.92 -23.96 21.10
CA ARG A 297 6.98 -25.43 21.08
C ARG A 297 8.34 -25.98 20.65
N GLY A 298 9.17 -25.16 20.01
CA GLY A 298 10.44 -25.59 19.43
C GLY A 298 10.29 -26.52 18.22
N THR A 299 9.10 -26.54 17.62
CA THR A 299 8.78 -27.43 16.49
C THR A 299 8.91 -26.72 15.16
N THR A 300 9.32 -27.46 14.13
CA THR A 300 9.36 -26.98 12.74
C THR A 300 8.27 -27.66 11.93
N SER A 301 7.58 -26.91 11.07
CA SER A 301 6.60 -27.42 10.12
C SER A 301 6.75 -26.72 8.78
N VAL A 302 6.30 -27.36 7.70
CA VAL A 302 6.23 -26.76 6.36
C VAL A 302 4.76 -26.64 5.97
N GLN A 303 4.39 -25.51 5.37
CA GLN A 303 3.05 -25.27 4.85
C GLN A 303 3.11 -24.72 3.43
N GLU A 304 2.15 -25.08 2.60
CA GLU A 304 2.06 -24.64 1.21
C GLU A 304 1.14 -23.42 1.05
N TYR A 305 1.57 -22.46 0.24
CA TYR A 305 0.85 -21.21 -0.07
C TYR A 305 0.90 -20.89 -1.56
N ASP A 306 -0.16 -20.28 -2.07
CA ASP A 306 -0.19 -19.77 -3.45
C ASP A 306 0.64 -18.48 -3.59
N THR A 307 0.77 -17.72 -2.50
CA THR A 307 1.49 -16.44 -2.51
C THR A 307 2.12 -16.17 -1.16
N VAL A 308 3.33 -15.60 -1.19
CA VAL A 308 4.06 -15.15 0.00
C VAL A 308 4.37 -13.67 -0.12
N ILE A 309 4.03 -12.91 0.92
CA ILE A 309 4.33 -11.47 1.01
C ILE A 309 5.22 -11.23 2.22
N ILE A 310 6.42 -10.75 1.97
CA ILE A 310 7.42 -10.47 2.99
C ILE A 310 7.27 -9.02 3.45
N ALA A 311 6.95 -8.84 4.72
CA ALA A 311 6.80 -7.53 5.37
C ALA A 311 7.69 -7.37 6.61
N THR A 312 8.71 -8.22 6.72
CA THR A 312 9.86 -8.06 7.63
C THR A 312 11.05 -7.56 6.83
N PRO A 313 11.91 -6.68 7.39
CA PRO A 313 13.16 -6.31 6.73
C PRO A 313 14.02 -7.55 6.48
N LEU A 314 14.34 -7.83 5.22
CA LEU A 314 15.09 -9.04 4.84
C LEU A 314 16.50 -9.02 5.43
N GLU A 315 17.10 -7.84 5.53
CA GLU A 315 18.45 -7.60 6.06
C GLU A 315 18.57 -7.89 7.57
N LEU A 316 17.46 -7.82 8.30
CA LEU A 316 17.38 -8.13 9.74
C LEU A 316 16.87 -9.55 10.00
N SER A 317 16.51 -10.29 8.95
CA SER A 317 15.97 -11.63 9.04
C SER A 317 17.00 -12.67 8.61
N ASN A 318 16.90 -13.88 9.17
CA ASN A 318 17.63 -15.05 8.67
C ASN A 318 16.79 -15.84 7.64
N LEU A 319 15.86 -15.17 6.97
CA LEU A 319 14.94 -15.80 6.02
C LEU A 319 15.69 -16.23 4.76
N THR A 320 15.65 -17.53 4.48
CA THR A 320 16.17 -18.07 3.22
C THR A 320 15.11 -17.95 2.13
N LEU A 321 15.49 -17.42 0.97
CA LEU A 321 14.63 -17.23 -0.20
C LEU A 321 14.98 -18.23 -1.32
N PRO A 322 14.09 -18.42 -2.32
CA PRO A 322 14.39 -19.23 -3.49
C PRO A 322 15.68 -18.82 -4.19
N GLN A 323 16.39 -19.78 -4.79
CA GLN A 323 17.72 -19.54 -5.38
C GLN A 323 17.70 -18.58 -6.58
N ASP A 324 16.56 -18.48 -7.28
CA ASP A 324 16.34 -17.56 -8.40
C ASP A 324 16.08 -16.11 -7.96
N VAL A 325 15.83 -15.88 -6.66
CA VAL A 325 15.75 -14.53 -6.10
C VAL A 325 17.17 -14.00 -5.84
N PRO A 326 17.60 -12.91 -6.50
CA PRO A 326 18.95 -12.39 -6.33
C PRO A 326 19.26 -12.05 -4.87
N ARG A 327 20.38 -12.57 -4.36
CA ARG A 327 20.92 -12.15 -3.07
C ARG A 327 21.47 -10.75 -3.21
N GLN A 328 21.06 -9.86 -2.31
CA GLN A 328 21.64 -8.54 -2.22
C GLN A 328 22.80 -8.53 -1.21
N SER A 329 23.78 -7.65 -1.43
CA SER A 329 24.84 -7.40 -0.47
C SER A 329 24.25 -7.02 0.90
N PRO A 330 24.88 -7.45 2.01
CA PRO A 330 24.51 -6.98 3.34
C PRO A 330 24.48 -5.46 3.36
N ALA A 331 23.38 -4.90 3.81
CA ALA A 331 23.17 -3.47 3.86
C ALA A 331 22.98 -3.02 5.31
N GLU A 332 23.59 -1.90 5.66
CA GLU A 332 23.71 -1.47 7.05
C GLU A 332 22.43 -0.83 7.56
N PHE A 333 22.08 -1.10 8.82
CA PHE A 333 20.98 -0.46 9.52
C PHE A 333 21.52 0.52 10.57
N GLN A 334 20.86 1.67 10.68
CA GLN A 334 21.12 2.64 11.72
C GLN A 334 20.62 2.10 13.07
N ARG A 335 21.58 1.82 13.94
CA ARG A 335 21.31 1.58 15.36
C ARG A 335 20.78 2.85 16.02
N THR A 336 19.64 2.75 16.69
CA THR A 336 19.01 3.84 17.43
C THR A 336 18.53 3.32 18.77
N VAL A 337 19.15 3.78 19.85
CA VAL A 337 18.74 3.44 21.19
C VAL A 337 17.82 4.52 21.73
N THR A 338 16.67 4.09 22.22
CA THR A 338 15.71 4.96 22.90
C THR A 338 15.78 4.68 24.40
N THR A 339 16.18 5.68 25.18
CA THR A 339 16.31 5.56 26.64
C THR A 339 15.30 6.47 27.33
N TYR A 340 14.54 5.91 28.27
CA TYR A 340 13.56 6.60 29.09
C TYR A 340 14.15 6.81 30.47
N VAL A 341 14.39 8.05 30.84
CA VAL A 341 15.05 8.40 32.09
C VAL A 341 14.12 9.27 32.90
N LYS A 342 13.81 8.84 34.14
CA LYS A 342 13.19 9.69 35.14
C LYS A 342 14.30 10.40 35.92
N GLY A 343 14.25 11.72 36.03
CA GLY A 343 15.28 12.48 36.76
C GLY A 343 15.19 13.98 36.55
N SER A 344 16.27 14.69 36.83
CA SER A 344 16.40 16.15 36.68
C SER A 344 17.62 16.50 35.84
N LEU A 345 17.44 17.23 34.74
CA LEU A 345 18.55 17.62 33.87
C LEU A 345 19.50 18.62 34.55
N LEU A 346 20.79 18.50 34.26
CA LEU A 346 21.84 19.42 34.71
C LEU A 346 21.88 20.67 33.82
N GLU A 347 21.62 21.85 34.40
CA GLU A 347 21.76 23.14 33.71
C GLU A 347 23.17 23.35 33.12
N ALA A 348 24.20 22.94 33.89
CA ALA A 348 25.60 23.04 33.51
C ALA A 348 25.94 22.19 32.27
N ALA A 349 25.19 21.11 32.00
CA ALA A 349 25.40 20.28 30.81
C ALA A 349 25.10 21.02 29.50
N PHE A 350 24.26 22.05 29.56
CA PHE A 350 23.83 22.85 28.41
C PHE A 350 24.31 24.30 28.47
N ASN A 351 25.18 24.63 29.45
CA ASN A 351 25.66 25.99 29.70
C ASN A 351 24.53 27.02 29.90
N CYS A 352 23.42 26.61 30.51
CA CYS A 352 22.25 27.46 30.73
C CYS A 352 22.12 27.84 32.21
N PHE A 353 22.85 28.87 32.63
CA PHE A 353 22.73 29.38 33.99
C PHE A 353 21.43 30.18 34.16
N LYS A 354 20.67 29.88 35.23
CA LYS A 354 19.44 30.55 35.70
C LYS A 354 19.13 31.87 34.98
N THR A 355 18.10 31.84 34.12
CA THR A 355 17.54 33.07 33.55
C THR A 355 16.97 33.95 34.67
N PRO A 356 17.19 35.28 34.65
CA PRO A 356 16.73 36.20 35.70
C PRO A 356 15.21 36.41 35.77
N VAL A 357 14.41 35.61 35.06
CA VAL A 357 12.95 35.68 35.05
C VAL A 357 12.42 34.29 35.41
N ASP A 358 12.00 34.13 36.67
CA ASP A 358 11.26 33.01 37.25
C ASP A 358 11.43 31.63 36.58
N GLY A 359 12.56 30.97 36.84
CA GLY A 359 12.75 29.54 36.55
C GLY A 359 13.93 29.20 35.62
N SER A 360 14.29 27.92 35.61
CA SER A 360 15.31 27.36 34.71
C SER A 360 14.83 27.39 33.26
N LEU A 361 15.71 27.77 32.31
CA LEU A 361 15.45 27.67 30.88
C LEU A 361 14.98 26.25 30.48
N LEU A 362 15.57 25.23 31.08
CA LEU A 362 15.25 23.82 30.80
C LEU A 362 13.81 23.44 31.16
N HIS A 363 13.19 24.14 32.13
CA HIS A 363 11.81 23.87 32.53
C HIS A 363 10.80 24.33 31.47
N GLN A 364 11.16 25.30 30.64
CA GLN A 364 10.32 25.82 29.55
C GLN A 364 10.46 25.02 28.25
N LEU A 365 11.49 24.16 28.16
CA LEU A 365 11.76 23.35 26.98
C LEU A 365 11.05 22.00 27.07
N GLY A 366 10.34 21.65 26.00
CA GLY A 366 9.74 20.34 25.78
C GLY A 366 10.67 19.38 25.03
N SER A 367 11.54 19.89 24.15
CA SER A 367 12.52 19.09 23.41
C SER A 367 13.82 19.85 23.14
N ILE A 368 14.95 19.13 23.17
CA ILE A 368 16.28 19.60 22.80
C ILE A 368 16.79 18.75 21.64
N TYR A 369 17.06 19.37 20.50
CA TYR A 369 17.69 18.72 19.34
C TYR A 369 19.11 19.23 19.17
N ILE A 370 20.01 18.37 18.71
CA ILE A 370 21.40 18.75 18.53
C ILE A 370 21.72 19.16 17.10
N THR A 371 22.56 20.18 16.93
CA THR A 371 23.02 20.62 15.61
C THR A 371 24.14 19.71 15.08
N GLU A 372 24.64 20.01 13.87
CA GLU A 372 25.80 19.34 13.28
C GLU A 372 27.06 19.46 14.15
N ALA A 373 27.26 20.61 14.80
CA ALA A 373 28.46 20.92 15.59
C ALA A 373 28.50 20.24 16.97
N ALA A 374 27.35 19.78 17.46
CA ALA A 374 27.23 19.22 18.79
C ALA A 374 27.88 17.82 18.91
N PRO A 375 28.52 17.51 20.06
CA PRO A 375 28.99 16.16 20.35
C PRO A 375 27.85 15.12 20.27
N ARG A 376 28.12 13.95 19.68
CA ARG A 376 27.16 12.85 19.48
C ARG A 376 26.94 12.00 20.74
N LEU A 377 26.69 12.63 21.89
CA LEU A 377 26.33 11.91 23.12
C LEU A 377 24.87 11.39 23.06
N PHE A 378 23.98 12.24 22.56
CA PHE A 378 22.57 11.96 22.28
C PHE A 378 22.19 12.72 21.01
N SER A 379 21.09 12.36 20.35
CA SER A 379 20.58 13.05 19.16
C SER A 379 19.40 13.98 19.47
N ALA A 380 18.57 13.60 20.44
CA ALA A 380 17.53 14.45 20.98
C ALA A 380 17.15 14.03 22.41
N ILE A 381 16.62 14.99 23.17
CA ILE A 381 15.99 14.79 24.48
C ILE A 381 14.59 15.39 24.40
N SER A 382 13.57 14.65 24.80
CA SER A 382 12.17 15.12 24.80
C SER A 382 11.50 14.81 26.13
N VAL A 383 10.78 15.79 26.68
CA VAL A 383 10.02 15.67 27.92
C VAL A 383 8.68 14.99 27.63
N LEU A 384 8.48 13.82 28.25
CA LEU A 384 7.27 13.02 28.11
C LEU A 384 6.25 13.29 29.20
N HIS A 385 6.70 13.61 30.40
CA HIS A 385 5.86 13.89 31.56
C HIS A 385 6.64 14.68 32.60
N ARG A 386 5.99 15.62 33.30
CA ARG A 386 6.59 16.36 34.42
C ARG A 386 5.94 15.92 35.72
N TYR A 387 6.73 15.42 36.67
CA TYR A 387 6.27 15.04 38.00
C TYR A 387 6.34 16.21 38.98
N SER A 388 7.32 17.10 38.79
CA SER A 388 7.50 18.34 39.53
C SER A 388 8.19 19.39 38.65
N ASP A 389 8.53 20.55 39.23
CA ASP A 389 9.27 21.58 38.51
C ASP A 389 10.63 21.05 38.02
N SER A 390 11.35 20.27 38.84
CA SER A 390 12.68 19.77 38.53
C SER A 390 12.74 18.33 38.03
N GLU A 391 11.72 17.51 38.28
CA GLU A 391 11.72 16.09 37.91
C GLU A 391 10.74 15.77 36.78
N ALA A 392 11.25 15.07 35.76
CA ALA A 392 10.47 14.68 34.59
C ALA A 392 10.90 13.30 34.06
N LEU A 393 10.04 12.72 33.24
CA LEU A 393 10.36 11.57 32.38
C LEU A 393 10.83 12.09 31.03
N TYR A 394 12.03 11.70 30.62
CA TYR A 394 12.67 12.09 29.37
C TYR A 394 12.81 10.90 28.43
N LYS A 395 12.60 11.14 27.14
CA LYS A 395 12.99 10.26 26.04
C LYS A 395 14.28 10.77 25.41
N LEU A 396 15.30 9.93 25.37
CA LEU A 396 16.57 10.23 24.74
C LEU A 396 16.80 9.31 23.55
N PHE A 397 17.24 9.87 22.43
CA PHE A 397 17.76 9.11 21.30
C PHE A 397 19.28 9.14 21.30
N SER A 398 19.93 8.02 21.01
CA SER A 398 21.39 7.89 20.89
C SER A 398 21.77 6.78 19.92
N GLU A 399 23.00 6.79 19.39
CA GLU A 399 23.51 5.70 18.53
C GLU A 399 23.89 4.44 19.31
N ALA A 400 24.19 4.60 20.61
CA ALA A 400 24.58 3.53 21.51
C ALA A 400 23.83 3.64 22.85
N PRO A 401 23.74 2.54 23.63
CA PRO A 401 23.13 2.58 24.96
C PRO A 401 23.78 3.63 25.86
N LEU A 402 22.95 4.44 26.52
CA LEU A 402 23.41 5.41 27.51
C LEU A 402 23.58 4.68 28.84
N GLY A 403 24.83 4.63 29.33
CA GLY A 403 25.16 4.11 30.66
C GLY A 403 25.40 5.22 31.68
N ASP A 404 25.78 4.82 32.89
CA ASP A 404 25.92 5.71 34.06
C ASP A 404 26.79 6.94 33.76
N GLY A 405 28.00 6.74 33.22
CA GLY A 405 28.92 7.85 32.91
C GLY A 405 28.42 8.80 31.81
N ASN A 406 27.49 8.38 30.96
CA ASN A 406 26.82 9.28 30.00
C ASN A 406 25.71 10.09 30.70
N LEU A 407 24.91 9.42 31.54
CA LEU A 407 23.77 10.04 32.22
C LEU A 407 24.19 10.97 33.36
N GLU A 408 25.28 10.68 34.07
CA GLU A 408 25.90 11.58 35.06
C GLU A 408 26.31 12.93 34.47
N ARG A 409 26.59 12.99 33.16
CA ARG A 409 26.90 14.25 32.46
C ARG A 409 25.65 15.06 32.13
N LEU A 410 24.46 14.44 32.15
CA LEU A 410 23.21 15.03 31.69
C LEU A 410 22.22 15.27 32.84
N PHE A 411 22.28 14.49 33.91
CA PHE A 411 21.31 14.47 34.99
C PHE A 411 21.95 14.64 36.37
N HIS A 412 21.24 15.31 37.28
CA HIS A 412 21.57 15.30 38.70
C HIS A 412 21.50 13.87 39.25
N ALA A 413 22.27 13.58 40.30
CA ALA A 413 22.22 12.27 40.97
C ALA A 413 20.78 11.91 41.38
N GLY A 414 20.45 10.61 41.32
CA GLY A 414 19.10 10.11 41.60
C GLY A 414 18.22 9.89 40.36
N TRP A 415 18.79 9.89 39.15
CA TRP A 415 18.09 9.48 37.94
C TRP A 415 17.87 7.96 37.90
N GLU A 416 16.86 7.53 37.15
CA GLU A 416 16.48 6.13 36.96
C GLU A 416 16.15 5.86 35.49
N ILE A 417 16.78 4.84 34.89
CA ILE A 417 16.39 4.34 33.56
C ILE A 417 15.14 3.48 33.73
N LYS A 418 14.01 3.94 33.20
CA LYS A 418 12.74 3.21 33.21
C LYS A 418 12.67 2.16 32.11
N VAL A 419 13.13 2.52 30.91
CA VAL A 419 13.14 1.64 29.73
C VAL A 419 14.34 2.00 28.88
N GLN A 420 15.03 1.00 28.34
CA GLN A 420 16.03 1.20 27.29
C GLN A 420 15.78 0.20 26.17
N LYS A 421 15.57 0.69 24.95
CA LYS A 421 15.26 -0.13 23.79
C LYS A 421 16.27 0.12 22.67
N ASP A 422 16.93 -0.94 22.25
CA ASP A 422 17.92 -0.94 21.18
C ASP A 422 17.27 -1.36 19.87
N TRP A 423 17.24 -0.45 18.89
CA TRP A 423 16.62 -0.68 17.60
C TRP A 423 17.64 -0.70 16.48
N GLN A 424 17.49 -1.66 15.57
CA GLN A 424 17.86 -1.46 14.16
C GLN A 424 16.70 -0.74 13.49
N ALA A 425 16.60 0.57 13.72
CA ALA A 425 15.38 1.32 13.49
C ALA A 425 15.12 1.57 12.00
N TYR A 426 16.18 1.87 11.24
CA TYR A 426 16.11 2.31 9.85
C TYR A 426 17.30 1.74 9.07
N PRO A 427 17.20 1.58 7.74
CA PRO A 427 18.38 1.49 6.91
C PRO A 427 19.32 2.69 7.10
N VAL A 428 20.59 2.55 6.75
CA VAL A 428 21.44 3.71 6.48
C VAL A 428 20.97 4.32 5.16
N LEU A 429 20.31 5.47 5.24
CA LEU A 429 19.51 6.05 4.15
C LEU A 429 20.38 6.84 3.17
N SER A 430 21.52 6.27 2.75
CA SER A 430 22.46 6.91 1.82
C SER A 430 21.85 7.18 0.44
N PRO A 431 22.39 8.15 -0.33
CA PRO A 431 21.99 8.37 -1.72
C PRO A 431 22.30 7.17 -2.61
N ALA A 432 21.55 7.06 -3.71
CA ALA A 432 21.60 5.97 -4.67
C ALA A 432 21.50 4.58 -4.01
N PRO A 433 20.44 4.34 -3.19
CA PRO A 433 20.26 3.03 -2.56
C PRO A 433 20.02 1.97 -3.63
N ALA A 434 20.57 0.77 -3.41
CA ALA A 434 20.22 -0.39 -4.20
C ALA A 434 18.84 -0.90 -3.74
N PHE A 435 17.79 -0.60 -4.50
CA PHE A 435 16.45 -1.06 -4.14
C PHE A 435 16.26 -2.54 -4.48
N ARG A 436 15.56 -3.27 -3.59
CA ARG A 436 14.90 -4.51 -4.00
C ARG A 436 13.61 -4.17 -4.73
N PRO A 437 13.17 -5.00 -5.69
CA PRO A 437 11.86 -4.84 -6.28
C PRO A 437 10.76 -5.18 -5.25
N PHE A 438 9.57 -4.63 -5.45
CA PHE A 438 8.37 -5.05 -4.74
C PHE A 438 7.96 -6.48 -5.12
N GLN A 439 8.23 -6.90 -6.35
CA GLN A 439 8.00 -8.26 -6.84
C GLN A 439 9.34 -8.99 -6.96
N LEU A 440 9.59 -9.95 -6.08
CA LEU A 440 10.83 -10.75 -6.10
C LEU A 440 10.73 -11.89 -7.11
N ARG A 441 9.53 -12.46 -7.24
CA ARG A 441 9.15 -13.54 -8.18
C ARG A 441 7.62 -13.48 -8.33
N SER A 442 7.07 -14.10 -9.37
CA SER A 442 5.60 -14.24 -9.49
C SER A 442 5.03 -14.96 -8.25
N GLY A 443 4.12 -14.32 -7.53
CA GLY A 443 3.58 -14.84 -6.25
C GLY A 443 4.47 -14.62 -5.02
N LEU A 444 5.61 -13.92 -5.14
CA LEU A 444 6.49 -13.55 -4.02
C LEU A 444 6.79 -12.05 -4.02
N TYR A 445 6.30 -11.34 -3.01
CA TYR A 445 6.38 -9.89 -2.92
C TYR A 445 7.12 -9.41 -1.68
N TYR A 446 7.69 -8.21 -1.73
CA TYR A 446 8.45 -7.58 -0.65
C TYR A 446 7.95 -6.15 -0.36
N VAL A 447 7.32 -5.98 0.81
CA VAL A 447 6.73 -4.70 1.24
C VAL A 447 7.81 -3.71 1.68
N ASN A 448 8.84 -4.16 2.41
CA ASN A 448 9.86 -3.27 2.95
C ASN A 448 10.86 -2.75 1.90
N ALA A 449 10.66 -3.05 0.62
CA ALA A 449 11.47 -2.52 -0.48
C ALA A 449 11.57 -0.97 -0.47
N LEU A 450 10.44 -0.29 -0.27
CA LEU A 450 10.36 1.18 -0.29
C LEU A 450 11.07 1.84 0.90
N GLU A 451 11.35 1.09 1.96
CA GLU A 451 11.92 1.63 3.20
C GLU A 451 13.30 2.28 3.00
N TRP A 452 14.04 1.82 1.99
CA TRP A 452 15.34 2.37 1.60
C TRP A 452 15.26 3.77 0.99
N ALA A 453 14.09 4.18 0.50
CA ALA A 453 13.87 5.51 -0.07
C ALA A 453 13.51 6.53 1.04
N ALA A 454 12.69 6.09 1.99
CA ALA A 454 12.34 6.77 3.22
C ALA A 454 11.75 5.76 4.21
N SER A 455 11.92 5.97 5.51
CA SER A 455 11.31 5.09 6.52
C SER A 455 10.34 5.87 7.42
N ALA A 456 9.09 5.39 7.46
CA ALA A 456 8.04 5.80 8.40
C ALA A 456 6.87 4.81 8.31
N MET A 457 5.94 4.85 9.27
CA MET A 457 4.73 4.02 9.23
C MET A 457 3.91 4.25 7.94
N GLU A 458 3.81 5.50 7.47
CA GLU A 458 3.13 5.84 6.21
C GLU A 458 3.79 5.18 5.00
N VAL A 459 5.13 5.12 4.98
CA VAL A 459 5.86 4.50 3.88
C VAL A 459 5.56 3.00 3.81
N SER A 460 5.49 2.33 4.96
CA SER A 460 5.09 0.92 5.03
C SER A 460 3.65 0.70 4.55
N ALA A 461 2.72 1.59 4.88
CA ALA A 461 1.33 1.51 4.42
C ALA A 461 1.21 1.77 2.90
N LEU A 462 1.95 2.75 2.37
CA LEU A 462 1.99 3.05 0.94
C LEU A 462 2.57 1.87 0.13
N ALA A 463 3.66 1.27 0.62
CA ALA A 463 4.24 0.07 0.03
C ALA A 463 3.28 -1.14 0.09
N ALA A 464 2.57 -1.31 1.21
CA ALA A 464 1.57 -2.35 1.37
C ALA A 464 0.43 -2.20 0.35
N ARG A 465 -0.06 -0.97 0.11
CA ARG A 465 -1.07 -0.72 -0.92
C ARG A 465 -0.55 -1.04 -2.32
N ASN A 466 0.70 -0.68 -2.62
CA ASN A 466 1.33 -1.02 -3.90
C ASN A 466 1.36 -2.54 -4.10
N VAL A 467 1.87 -3.29 -3.12
CA VAL A 467 1.99 -4.76 -3.19
C VAL A 467 0.62 -5.43 -3.30
N ALA A 468 -0.38 -5.00 -2.53
CA ALA A 468 -1.73 -5.57 -2.63
C ALA A 468 -2.35 -5.34 -4.03
N THR A 469 -2.17 -4.14 -4.57
CA THR A 469 -2.67 -3.79 -5.92
C THR A 469 -1.91 -4.54 -7.00
N LEU A 470 -0.59 -4.67 -6.86
CA LEU A 470 0.27 -5.43 -7.78
C LEU A 470 -0.09 -6.91 -7.79
N PHE A 471 -0.23 -7.53 -6.62
CA PHE A 471 -0.66 -8.91 -6.49
C PHE A 471 -2.03 -9.14 -7.13
N LYS A 472 -3.00 -8.25 -6.87
CA LYS A 472 -4.29 -8.29 -7.56
C LYS A 472 -4.08 -8.24 -9.07
N LYS A 473 -3.31 -7.28 -9.58
CA LYS A 473 -3.05 -7.17 -11.02
C LYS A 473 -2.42 -8.44 -11.58
N ASP A 474 -1.42 -9.02 -10.91
CA ASP A 474 -0.77 -10.27 -11.32
C ASP A 474 -1.74 -11.45 -11.33
N LEU A 475 -2.68 -11.54 -10.39
CA LEU A 475 -3.72 -12.58 -10.42
C LEU A 475 -4.62 -12.46 -11.66
N PHE A 476 -5.01 -11.24 -12.02
CA PHE A 476 -5.85 -10.98 -13.19
C PHE A 476 -5.06 -11.08 -14.51
N ASP A 477 -3.80 -10.66 -14.52
CA ASP A 477 -2.90 -10.74 -15.67
C ASP A 477 -2.44 -12.19 -15.90
N ALA A 478 -2.21 -12.99 -14.86
CA ALA A 478 -1.97 -14.43 -15.01
C ALA A 478 -3.21 -15.18 -15.54
N ALA A 479 -4.42 -14.63 -15.30
CA ALA A 479 -5.67 -15.13 -15.87
C ALA A 479 -5.84 -14.70 -17.34
N ALA A 480 -5.39 -13.50 -17.72
CA ALA A 480 -5.45 -12.98 -19.09
C ALA A 480 -4.25 -13.46 -19.95
N PRO A 481 -4.46 -14.06 -21.13
CA PRO A 481 -3.33 -14.35 -22.00
C PRO A 481 -2.73 -13.03 -22.50
N HIS A 482 -1.42 -12.82 -22.25
CA HIS A 482 -0.65 -11.90 -23.08
C HIS A 482 -0.69 -12.47 -24.51
N PRO A 483 -0.96 -11.65 -25.56
CA PRO A 483 -0.71 -12.07 -26.93
C PRO A 483 0.81 -12.19 -27.10
N ALA A 484 1.38 -13.31 -26.66
CA ALA A 484 2.70 -13.73 -27.11
C ALA A 484 2.62 -13.74 -28.63
N VAL A 485 3.58 -13.09 -29.29
CA VAL A 485 3.70 -13.00 -30.74
C VAL A 485 3.45 -14.39 -31.35
N LEU A 486 2.21 -14.62 -31.79
CA LEU A 486 1.82 -15.84 -32.47
C LEU A 486 2.52 -15.80 -33.82
N GLY A 487 3.25 -16.86 -34.17
CA GLY A 487 3.77 -17.00 -35.52
C GLY A 487 2.62 -16.95 -36.53
N GLU A 488 2.90 -16.49 -37.76
CA GLU A 488 1.88 -16.46 -38.84
C GLU A 488 1.13 -17.79 -38.90
N GLY A 489 -0.19 -17.74 -38.67
CA GLY A 489 -1.08 -18.91 -38.72
C GLY A 489 -1.45 -19.55 -37.38
N GLN A 490 -0.89 -19.11 -36.24
CA GLN A 490 -1.33 -19.58 -34.91
C GLN A 490 -2.44 -18.70 -34.33
N VAL A 491 -3.44 -19.32 -33.68
CA VAL A 491 -4.56 -18.63 -33.03
C VAL A 491 -4.35 -18.65 -31.52
N ALA A 492 -4.57 -17.52 -30.84
CA ALA A 492 -4.47 -17.43 -29.38
C ALA A 492 -5.46 -18.41 -28.74
N MET A 493 -5.00 -19.19 -27.77
CA MET A 493 -5.90 -20.04 -26.98
C MET A 493 -6.78 -19.13 -26.10
N PRO A 494 -8.10 -19.16 -26.29
CA PRO A 494 -9.01 -18.33 -25.52
C PRO A 494 -9.07 -18.85 -24.10
N ARG A 495 -8.99 -17.95 -23.11
CA ARG A 495 -9.12 -18.28 -21.69
C ARG A 495 -10.44 -17.77 -21.14
N PHE A 496 -10.97 -18.53 -20.19
CA PHE A 496 -12.23 -18.24 -19.53
C PHE A 496 -12.06 -18.33 -18.02
N PHE A 497 -12.55 -17.35 -17.27
CA PHE A 497 -12.44 -17.34 -15.82
C PHE A 497 -13.60 -16.61 -15.15
N TYR A 498 -13.87 -16.94 -13.89
CA TYR A 498 -14.88 -16.26 -13.11
C TYR A 498 -14.38 -14.88 -12.67
N LEU A 499 -15.16 -13.81 -12.86
CA LEU A 499 -14.73 -12.46 -12.47
C LEU A 499 -14.51 -12.32 -10.96
N GLU A 500 -15.29 -13.05 -10.16
CA GLU A 500 -15.14 -13.04 -8.71
C GLU A 500 -13.89 -13.81 -8.25
N CYS A 501 -13.38 -14.75 -9.07
CA CYS A 501 -12.21 -15.58 -8.79
C CYS A 501 -11.39 -15.85 -10.08
N PRO A 502 -10.61 -14.88 -10.55
CA PRO A 502 -9.91 -14.97 -11.85
C PRO A 502 -8.91 -16.12 -11.96
N TRP A 503 -8.37 -16.60 -10.83
CA TRP A 503 -7.49 -17.77 -10.80
C TRP A 503 -8.22 -19.08 -11.12
N LYS A 504 -9.57 -19.10 -11.04
CA LYS A 504 -10.38 -20.22 -11.50
C LYS A 504 -10.67 -20.10 -12.98
N THR A 505 -9.88 -20.81 -13.77
CA THR A 505 -10.07 -20.89 -15.22
C THR A 505 -10.93 -22.09 -15.62
N LEU A 506 -11.67 -21.98 -16.73
CA LEU A 506 -12.33 -23.12 -17.37
C LEU A 506 -11.37 -23.76 -18.38
N PRO A 507 -11.38 -25.10 -18.52
CA PRO A 507 -10.38 -25.83 -19.32
C PRO A 507 -10.51 -25.65 -20.84
N GLY A 508 -11.58 -25.01 -21.34
CA GLY A 508 -11.74 -24.74 -22.77
C GLY A 508 -13.15 -24.32 -23.17
N PRO A 509 -13.38 -24.06 -24.48
CA PRO A 509 -14.65 -23.56 -25.01
C PRO A 509 -15.85 -24.44 -24.68
N GLU A 510 -15.67 -25.77 -24.66
CA GLU A 510 -16.74 -26.72 -24.29
C GLU A 510 -17.20 -26.54 -22.84
N ALA A 511 -16.26 -26.29 -21.92
CA ALA A 511 -16.57 -26.04 -20.53
C ALA A 511 -17.29 -24.69 -20.36
N LEU A 512 -16.88 -23.66 -21.11
CA LEU A 512 -17.60 -22.39 -21.16
C LEU A 512 -19.03 -22.60 -21.66
N GLN A 513 -19.22 -23.25 -22.82
CA GLN A 513 -20.53 -23.48 -23.41
C GLN A 513 -21.44 -24.29 -22.48
N LYS A 514 -20.88 -25.30 -21.79
CA LYS A 514 -21.60 -26.05 -20.77
C LYS A 514 -22.10 -25.12 -19.66
N GLN A 515 -21.24 -24.22 -19.18
CA GLN A 515 -21.51 -23.31 -18.07
C GLN A 515 -22.40 -22.11 -18.45
N THR A 516 -22.42 -21.60 -19.68
CA THR A 516 -23.07 -20.31 -20.02
C THR A 516 -24.02 -20.37 -21.22
N SER A 517 -23.91 -21.39 -22.08
CA SER A 517 -24.43 -21.41 -23.46
C SER A 517 -23.71 -20.50 -24.45
N PHE A 518 -22.71 -19.73 -24.02
CA PHE A 518 -21.83 -19.00 -24.93
C PHE A 518 -20.94 -19.99 -25.68
N GLU A 519 -20.97 -19.93 -26.99
CA GLU A 519 -20.14 -20.77 -27.83
C GLU A 519 -19.02 -19.94 -28.47
N LEU A 520 -17.80 -20.49 -28.43
CA LEU A 520 -16.64 -19.89 -29.07
C LEU A 520 -16.10 -20.84 -30.13
N ARG A 521 -16.12 -20.42 -31.40
CA ARG A 521 -15.55 -21.20 -32.50
C ARG A 521 -14.29 -20.54 -33.05
N ASN A 522 -13.29 -21.35 -33.37
CA ASN A 522 -12.08 -20.91 -34.05
C ASN A 522 -12.22 -21.11 -35.57
N LEU A 523 -12.18 -20.02 -36.33
CA LEU A 523 -12.21 -20.04 -37.80
C LEU A 523 -10.80 -20.02 -38.43
N GLY A 524 -9.73 -19.85 -37.65
CA GLY A 524 -8.36 -19.70 -38.15
C GLY A 524 -8.06 -18.29 -38.68
N MET A 525 -6.83 -18.01 -39.12
CA MET A 525 -6.40 -16.67 -39.57
C MET A 525 -6.32 -16.51 -41.10
N ASP A 526 -6.58 -17.57 -41.88
CA ASP A 526 -6.46 -17.53 -43.34
C ASP A 526 -7.63 -16.76 -44.00
N LYS A 527 -7.35 -15.53 -44.46
CA LYS A 527 -8.32 -14.64 -45.11
C LYS A 527 -9.08 -15.28 -46.29
N ALA A 528 -8.49 -16.25 -46.99
CA ALA A 528 -9.18 -16.93 -48.09
C ALA A 528 -10.28 -17.87 -47.57
N SER A 529 -10.01 -18.63 -46.50
CA SER A 529 -11.01 -19.50 -45.84
C SER A 529 -12.13 -18.74 -45.13
N TRP A 530 -11.87 -17.51 -44.67
CA TRP A 530 -12.86 -16.72 -43.92
C TRP A 530 -14.13 -16.47 -44.69
N ARG A 531 -14.05 -16.09 -45.97
CA ARG A 531 -15.24 -15.78 -46.77
C ARG A 531 -16.20 -16.97 -46.88
N SER A 532 -15.68 -18.18 -47.09
CA SER A 532 -16.49 -19.40 -47.13
C SER A 532 -17.15 -19.65 -45.77
N LYS A 533 -16.38 -19.55 -44.68
CA LYS A 533 -16.88 -19.79 -43.31
C LYS A 533 -17.92 -18.76 -42.87
N LEU A 534 -17.73 -17.48 -43.22
CA LEU A 534 -18.72 -16.44 -42.94
C LEU A 534 -20.03 -16.70 -43.72
N ALA A 535 -19.95 -17.13 -44.98
CA ALA A 535 -21.13 -17.49 -45.78
C ALA A 535 -21.87 -18.70 -45.18
N GLU A 536 -21.14 -19.72 -44.72
CA GLU A 536 -21.72 -20.86 -44.00
C GLU A 536 -22.46 -20.43 -42.72
N ILE A 537 -21.90 -19.47 -41.97
CA ILE A 537 -22.55 -18.90 -40.77
C ILE A 537 -23.83 -18.15 -41.18
N GLN A 538 -23.79 -17.36 -42.25
CA GLN A 538 -24.99 -16.65 -42.74
C GLN A 538 -26.11 -17.62 -43.12
N GLU A 539 -25.78 -18.70 -43.83
CA GLU A 539 -26.75 -19.71 -44.25
C GLU A 539 -27.28 -20.51 -43.04
N GLN A 540 -26.40 -20.95 -42.15
CA GLN A 540 -26.77 -21.79 -41.00
C GLN A 540 -27.77 -21.11 -40.05
N TYR A 541 -27.62 -19.80 -39.84
CA TYR A 541 -28.41 -19.04 -38.86
C TYR A 541 -29.38 -18.04 -39.50
N GLY A 542 -29.46 -18.00 -40.83
CA GLY A 542 -30.37 -17.12 -41.56
C GLY A 542 -30.03 -15.63 -41.43
N PHE A 543 -28.75 -15.28 -41.31
CA PHE A 543 -28.32 -13.88 -41.26
C PHE A 543 -28.39 -13.24 -42.65
N VAL A 544 -29.23 -12.21 -42.77
CA VAL A 544 -29.45 -11.49 -44.03
C VAL A 544 -28.46 -10.33 -44.22
N GLU A 545 -27.86 -9.85 -43.14
CA GLU A 545 -26.88 -8.76 -43.16
C GLU A 545 -25.63 -9.10 -42.34
N VAL A 546 -24.47 -8.72 -42.87
CA VAL A 546 -23.16 -8.79 -42.19
C VAL A 546 -22.45 -7.46 -42.36
N GLU A 547 -22.01 -6.88 -41.26
CA GLU A 547 -21.32 -5.59 -41.23
C GLU A 547 -19.93 -5.75 -40.60
N GLU A 548 -18.92 -5.12 -41.20
CA GLU A 548 -17.62 -4.96 -40.55
C GLU A 548 -17.67 -3.76 -39.61
N GLN A 549 -17.28 -3.96 -38.36
CA GLN A 549 -17.23 -2.92 -37.35
C GLN A 549 -15.80 -2.78 -36.82
N GLU A 550 -15.43 -1.55 -36.50
CA GLU A 550 -14.14 -1.19 -35.92
C GLU A 550 -14.36 -0.34 -34.67
N ILE A 551 -13.63 -0.69 -33.60
CA ILE A 551 -13.57 0.09 -32.37
C ILE A 551 -12.12 0.52 -32.18
N ASP A 552 -11.88 1.83 -32.08
CA ASP A 552 -10.61 2.43 -31.66
C ASP A 552 -10.88 3.37 -30.47
N VAL A 553 -10.22 3.10 -29.35
CA VAL A 553 -10.44 3.77 -28.05
C VAL A 553 -9.47 4.94 -27.86
N ARG A 554 -8.61 5.23 -28.84
CA ARG A 554 -7.69 6.37 -28.77
C ARG A 554 -8.40 7.67 -29.15
N GLU A 555 -8.95 8.38 -28.16
CA GLU A 555 -8.60 9.81 -27.95
C GLU A 555 -9.24 10.52 -26.74
N ASP A 556 -10.40 10.14 -26.18
CA ASP A 556 -11.08 11.05 -25.21
C ASP A 556 -11.75 10.42 -23.97
N SER A 557 -11.30 9.25 -23.48
CA SER A 557 -11.80 8.73 -22.18
C SER A 557 -10.68 8.45 -21.19
N VAL A 558 -10.83 9.10 -20.04
CA VAL A 558 -9.92 9.15 -18.89
C VAL A 558 -9.61 7.74 -18.36
N ALA A 559 -8.32 7.51 -18.04
CA ALA A 559 -7.69 6.34 -17.42
C ALA A 559 -7.27 5.19 -18.38
N ALA A 560 -5.96 5.07 -18.57
CA ALA A 560 -5.27 4.05 -19.37
C ALA A 560 -5.41 2.59 -18.86
N ASN A 561 -6.43 2.25 -18.06
CA ASN A 561 -6.60 0.93 -17.44
C ASN A 561 -8.06 0.45 -17.34
N THR A 562 -9.01 1.15 -17.95
CA THR A 562 -10.44 0.76 -17.92
C THR A 562 -10.88 0.16 -19.25
N MET A 563 -11.52 -1.02 -19.20
CA MET A 563 -12.16 -1.63 -20.37
C MET A 563 -13.26 -0.72 -20.90
N VAL A 564 -13.23 -0.38 -22.19
CA VAL A 564 -14.16 0.60 -22.77
C VAL A 564 -15.24 -0.12 -23.56
N GLY A 565 -16.50 0.24 -23.31
CA GLY A 565 -17.65 -0.18 -24.10
C GLY A 565 -18.01 0.88 -25.13
N TRP A 566 -18.47 0.45 -26.31
CA TRP A 566 -18.96 1.31 -27.39
C TRP A 566 -20.03 2.29 -26.87
N ASP A 567 -19.75 3.61 -26.96
CA ASP A 567 -20.58 4.72 -26.46
C ASP A 567 -21.14 4.56 -25.02
N GLY A 568 -20.49 3.75 -24.18
CA GLY A 568 -20.98 3.38 -22.85
C GLY A 568 -22.25 2.51 -22.83
N LYS A 569 -22.71 2.02 -23.99
CA LYS A 569 -23.96 1.26 -24.15
C LYS A 569 -23.77 -0.25 -23.96
N VAL A 570 -22.85 -0.91 -24.67
CA VAL A 570 -22.65 -2.38 -24.60
C VAL A 570 -21.76 -2.87 -23.45
N SER A 571 -21.14 -1.95 -22.69
CA SER A 571 -20.48 -2.27 -21.41
C SER A 571 -21.48 -2.48 -20.27
N ARG A 572 -22.74 -2.09 -20.47
CA ARG A 572 -23.84 -2.37 -19.53
C ARG A 572 -24.37 -3.77 -19.80
N GLU A 573 -24.76 -4.48 -18.75
CA GLU A 573 -25.39 -5.81 -18.87
C GLU A 573 -26.68 -5.70 -19.69
N HIS A 574 -26.72 -6.46 -20.79
CA HIS A 574 -27.82 -6.49 -21.74
C HIS A 574 -28.04 -7.88 -22.33
N PHE A 575 -29.15 -8.07 -23.03
CA PHE A 575 -29.37 -9.22 -23.89
C PHE A 575 -30.06 -8.80 -25.19
N HIS A 576 -30.10 -9.73 -26.14
CA HIS A 576 -30.80 -9.57 -27.41
C HIS A 576 -31.91 -10.61 -27.56
N GLN A 577 -33.02 -10.19 -28.20
CA GLN A 577 -34.11 -11.08 -28.61
C GLN A 577 -33.76 -11.91 -29.85
N ASP A 578 -32.60 -11.65 -30.45
CA ASP A 578 -32.03 -12.37 -31.56
C ASP A 578 -30.72 -13.04 -31.17
N PHE A 579 -30.27 -13.97 -32.00
CA PHE A 579 -28.97 -14.60 -31.87
C PHE A 579 -27.89 -13.60 -32.30
N GLU A 580 -26.82 -13.45 -31.51
CA GLU A 580 -25.71 -12.55 -31.84
C GLU A 580 -24.45 -13.36 -32.18
N VAL A 581 -23.85 -13.06 -33.32
CA VAL A 581 -22.55 -13.59 -33.72
C VAL A 581 -21.60 -12.44 -34.02
N ARG A 582 -20.42 -12.50 -33.39
CA ARG A 582 -19.32 -11.55 -33.62
C ARG A 582 -18.03 -12.31 -33.93
N CYS A 583 -17.45 -12.06 -35.09
CA CYS A 583 -16.21 -12.71 -35.54
C CYS A 583 -15.05 -11.73 -35.57
N VAL A 584 -14.05 -11.91 -34.70
CA VAL A 584 -12.93 -10.97 -34.52
C VAL A 584 -11.90 -11.13 -35.63
N LEU A 585 -11.69 -10.06 -36.39
CA LEU A 585 -10.76 -9.96 -37.52
C LEU A 585 -9.38 -9.49 -37.08
N GLU A 586 -9.33 -8.55 -36.15
CA GLU A 586 -8.12 -7.91 -35.66
C GLU A 586 -8.29 -7.53 -34.19
N GLY A 587 -7.24 -7.68 -33.40
CA GLY A 587 -7.25 -7.36 -31.97
C GLY A 587 -7.99 -8.38 -31.12
N GLU A 588 -8.68 -7.89 -30.11
CA GLU A 588 -9.33 -8.69 -29.08
C GLU A 588 -10.63 -8.03 -28.61
N VAL A 589 -11.66 -8.85 -28.40
CA VAL A 589 -12.92 -8.46 -27.80
C VAL A 589 -13.16 -9.32 -26.57
N VAL A 590 -13.46 -8.69 -25.43
CA VAL A 590 -13.71 -9.38 -24.17
C VAL A 590 -15.21 -9.42 -23.90
N TRP A 591 -15.71 -10.59 -23.55
CA TRP A 591 -17.10 -10.85 -23.23
C TRP A 591 -17.21 -11.26 -21.76
N ASP A 592 -18.04 -10.58 -20.99
CA ASP A 592 -18.49 -11.15 -19.72
C ASP A 592 -19.90 -11.73 -19.95
N VAL A 593 -20.09 -13.00 -19.59
CA VAL A 593 -21.34 -13.75 -19.77
C VAL A 593 -21.78 -14.39 -18.46
N ARG A 594 -23.09 -14.51 -18.26
CA ARG A 594 -23.63 -15.16 -17.06
C ARG A 594 -23.57 -16.69 -17.14
N SER A 595 -23.21 -17.34 -16.03
CA SER A 595 -23.33 -18.80 -15.91
C SER A 595 -24.80 -19.22 -15.78
N LYS A 596 -25.15 -20.39 -16.31
CA LYS A 596 -26.42 -21.08 -16.07
C LYS A 596 -26.62 -21.26 -14.57
N ALA A 597 -27.81 -20.96 -14.06
CA ALA A 597 -28.21 -21.39 -12.73
C ALA A 597 -28.37 -22.92 -12.75
N ASP A 598 -27.45 -23.65 -12.11
CA ASP A 598 -27.58 -25.11 -12.01
C ASP A 598 -28.68 -25.44 -11.00
N LYS A 599 -29.74 -26.15 -11.43
CA LYS A 599 -30.83 -26.59 -10.54
C LYS A 599 -30.44 -27.80 -9.68
N GLN A 600 -29.26 -28.41 -9.88
CA GLN A 600 -28.85 -29.64 -9.22
C GLN A 600 -27.62 -29.54 -8.31
N LEU A 601 -26.80 -28.50 -8.42
CA LEU A 601 -25.72 -28.24 -7.46
C LEU A 601 -26.11 -27.11 -6.52
N SER A 602 -25.66 -27.20 -5.27
CA SER A 602 -25.77 -26.18 -4.23
C SER A 602 -24.92 -24.92 -4.53
N ASP A 603 -24.96 -24.43 -5.77
CA ASP A 603 -24.22 -23.28 -6.29
C ASP A 603 -25.23 -22.14 -6.53
N PRO A 604 -25.20 -21.04 -5.77
CA PRO A 604 -26.14 -19.94 -5.94
C PRO A 604 -25.97 -19.35 -7.35
N GLY A 605 -26.97 -19.56 -8.21
CA GLY A 605 -26.92 -19.22 -9.64
C GLY A 605 -26.68 -17.74 -9.93
N ASP A 606 -26.10 -17.50 -11.11
CA ASP A 606 -25.76 -16.20 -11.75
C ASP A 606 -24.36 -15.62 -11.43
N ARG A 607 -23.29 -16.20 -12.03
CA ARG A 607 -21.90 -15.71 -11.95
C ARG A 607 -21.43 -15.09 -13.26
N TRP A 608 -20.51 -14.13 -13.20
CA TRP A 608 -19.84 -13.62 -14.40
C TRP A 608 -18.64 -14.49 -14.78
N ILE A 609 -18.65 -14.98 -16.02
CA ILE A 609 -17.48 -15.61 -16.64
C ILE A 609 -16.98 -14.69 -17.75
N ARG A 610 -15.72 -14.30 -17.66
CA ARG A 610 -15.02 -13.53 -18.69
C ARG A 610 -14.46 -14.48 -19.75
N ALA A 611 -14.65 -14.13 -21.02
CA ALA A 611 -14.14 -14.81 -22.19
C ALA A 611 -13.38 -13.83 -23.08
N HIS A 612 -12.12 -14.13 -23.34
CA HIS A 612 -11.28 -13.37 -24.25
C HIS A 612 -11.41 -13.96 -25.66
N VAL A 613 -11.84 -13.14 -26.63
CA VAL A 613 -12.07 -13.55 -28.01
C VAL A 613 -11.10 -12.80 -28.92
N HIS A 614 -10.22 -13.54 -29.57
CA HIS A 614 -9.11 -13.01 -30.34
C HIS A 614 -9.36 -13.10 -31.85
N ALA A 615 -8.54 -12.39 -32.63
CA ALA A 615 -8.49 -12.54 -34.08
C ALA A 615 -8.46 -14.02 -34.49
N GLY A 616 -9.33 -14.43 -35.41
CA GLY A 616 -9.50 -15.85 -35.75
C GLY A 616 -10.77 -16.49 -35.18
N GLN A 617 -11.44 -15.84 -34.24
CA GLN A 617 -12.50 -16.48 -33.43
C GLN A 617 -13.85 -15.78 -33.56
N CYS A 618 -14.92 -16.54 -33.37
CA CYS A 618 -16.29 -16.05 -33.36
C CYS A 618 -17.00 -16.39 -32.05
N ALA A 619 -17.54 -15.37 -31.41
CA ALA A 619 -18.44 -15.47 -30.28
C ALA A 619 -19.88 -15.69 -30.78
N TYR A 620 -20.55 -16.71 -30.23
CA TYR A 620 -21.95 -17.04 -30.51
C TYR A 620 -22.74 -16.90 -29.22
N ILE A 621 -23.66 -15.94 -29.21
CA ILE A 621 -24.47 -15.53 -28.08
C ILE A 621 -25.93 -15.90 -28.40
N PRO A 622 -26.50 -16.91 -27.72
CA PRO A 622 -27.90 -17.26 -27.92
C PRO A 622 -28.86 -16.16 -27.44
N LYS A 623 -30.05 -16.14 -28.05
CA LYS A 623 -31.17 -15.28 -27.66
C LYS A 623 -31.42 -15.33 -26.16
N GLY A 624 -31.63 -14.17 -25.54
CA GLY A 624 -32.01 -14.06 -24.13
C GLY A 624 -30.85 -14.17 -23.13
N MET A 625 -29.61 -14.34 -23.59
CA MET A 625 -28.46 -14.44 -22.69
C MET A 625 -27.97 -13.06 -22.25
N TRP A 626 -27.92 -12.83 -20.94
CA TRP A 626 -27.31 -11.62 -20.37
C TRP A 626 -25.79 -11.64 -20.51
N HIS A 627 -25.25 -10.58 -21.10
CA HIS A 627 -23.83 -10.42 -21.35
C HIS A 627 -23.44 -8.94 -21.43
N ARG A 628 -22.14 -8.69 -21.56
CA ARG A 628 -21.56 -7.38 -21.86
C ARG A 628 -20.24 -7.55 -22.61
N MET A 629 -19.92 -6.58 -23.45
CA MET A 629 -18.79 -6.64 -24.38
C MET A 629 -17.87 -5.44 -24.22
N PHE A 630 -16.57 -5.66 -24.37
CA PHE A 630 -15.52 -4.66 -24.19
C PHE A 630 -14.35 -4.82 -25.16
N VAL A 631 -13.58 -3.75 -25.36
CA VAL A 631 -12.26 -3.80 -26.00
C VAL A 631 -11.17 -3.50 -24.96
N PRO A 632 -10.11 -4.32 -24.84
CA PRO A 632 -8.99 -4.06 -23.94
C PRO A 632 -8.27 -2.75 -24.29
N PRO A 633 -7.79 -1.97 -23.31
CA PRO A 633 -7.14 -0.68 -23.54
C PRO A 633 -5.78 -0.77 -24.25
N ASN A 634 -5.18 -1.97 -24.35
CA ASN A 634 -3.94 -2.22 -25.08
C ASN A 634 -4.14 -3.43 -26.02
N PRO A 635 -4.18 -3.24 -27.35
CA PRO A 635 -3.85 -2.02 -28.09
C PRO A 635 -4.93 -0.93 -28.11
N GLY A 636 -6.13 -1.19 -27.54
CA GLY A 636 -7.25 -0.24 -27.56
C GLY A 636 -8.06 -0.29 -28.85
N ARG A 637 -7.82 -1.29 -29.71
CA ARG A 637 -8.44 -1.40 -31.03
C ARG A 637 -8.86 -2.83 -31.35
N ALA A 638 -10.05 -3.00 -31.92
CA ALA A 638 -10.55 -4.28 -32.39
C ALA A 638 -11.41 -4.11 -33.66
N ARG A 639 -11.31 -5.05 -34.59
CA ARG A 639 -12.19 -5.16 -35.77
C ARG A 639 -12.89 -6.50 -35.77
N PHE A 640 -14.16 -6.52 -36.14
CA PHE A 640 -14.96 -7.74 -36.15
C PHE A 640 -16.13 -7.66 -37.14
N TYR A 641 -16.59 -8.82 -37.62
CA TYR A 641 -17.87 -8.94 -38.34
C TYR A 641 -19.01 -9.13 -37.37
N ALA A 642 -20.08 -8.39 -37.61
CA ALA A 642 -21.34 -8.39 -36.88
C ALA A 642 -22.45 -8.95 -37.79
N PHE A 643 -23.14 -10.00 -37.33
CA PHE A 643 -24.20 -10.68 -38.08
C PHE A 643 -25.58 -10.29 -37.57
N TYR A 644 -26.54 -10.06 -38.48
CA TYR A 644 -27.91 -9.65 -38.15
C TYR A 644 -28.95 -10.43 -38.97
N THR A 645 -30.00 -10.89 -38.29
CA THR A 645 -31.22 -11.46 -38.90
C THR A 645 -32.18 -10.37 -39.35
N ASP A 646 -32.21 -9.24 -38.63
CA ASP A 646 -32.86 -7.98 -38.99
C ASP A 646 -32.16 -6.83 -38.27
N LYS A 647 -31.34 -6.05 -38.99
CA LYS A 647 -30.57 -4.95 -38.39
C LYS A 647 -31.47 -3.80 -37.91
N ALA A 648 -32.61 -3.57 -38.55
CA ALA A 648 -33.53 -2.49 -38.18
C ALA A 648 -34.30 -2.82 -36.89
N GLY A 649 -34.59 -4.11 -36.65
CA GLY A 649 -35.24 -4.62 -35.45
C GLY A 649 -34.28 -4.95 -34.29
N TRP A 650 -32.98 -5.02 -34.54
CA TRP A 650 -31.99 -5.43 -33.55
C TRP A 650 -31.83 -4.40 -32.42
N THR A 651 -32.30 -4.74 -31.23
CA THR A 651 -32.29 -3.87 -30.05
C THR A 651 -31.70 -4.58 -28.84
N ALA A 652 -30.96 -3.83 -28.02
CA ALA A 652 -30.42 -4.30 -26.74
C ALA A 652 -31.41 -4.00 -25.62
N GLU A 653 -31.77 -5.00 -24.84
CA GLU A 653 -32.54 -4.83 -23.60
C GLU A 653 -31.58 -4.78 -22.41
N TYR A 654 -31.59 -3.66 -21.68
CA TYR A 654 -30.68 -3.42 -20.57
C TYR A 654 -31.30 -3.81 -19.22
N ARG A 655 -30.50 -4.43 -18.35
CA ARG A 655 -30.97 -4.84 -17.03
C ARG A 655 -31.22 -3.61 -16.15
N ASN A 656 -32.46 -3.43 -15.66
CA ASN A 656 -32.81 -2.36 -14.74
C ASN A 656 -32.92 -2.88 -13.30
N LEU A 657 -31.77 -2.98 -12.63
CA LEU A 657 -31.66 -3.52 -11.26
C LEU A 657 -32.61 -2.84 -10.26
N LYS A 658 -32.93 -1.55 -10.46
CA LYS A 658 -33.82 -0.79 -9.58
C LYS A 658 -35.28 -1.28 -9.67
N GLU A 659 -35.75 -1.63 -10.86
CA GLU A 659 -37.11 -2.17 -11.07
C GLU A 659 -37.22 -3.63 -10.64
N GLU A 660 -36.17 -4.44 -10.86
CA GLU A 660 -36.10 -5.82 -10.36
C GLU A 660 -36.16 -5.87 -8.83
N LEU A 661 -35.36 -5.04 -8.13
CA LEU A 661 -35.41 -4.94 -6.67
C LEU A 661 -36.78 -4.45 -6.18
N THR A 662 -37.39 -3.47 -6.86
CA THR A 662 -38.71 -2.96 -6.48
C THR A 662 -39.80 -4.01 -6.69
N SER A 663 -39.70 -4.83 -7.72
CA SER A 663 -40.65 -5.91 -8.04
C SER A 663 -40.49 -7.11 -7.08
N ALA A 664 -39.25 -7.49 -6.76
CA ALA A 664 -38.96 -8.53 -5.77
C ALA A 664 -39.40 -8.12 -4.35
N LEU A 665 -39.25 -6.84 -3.99
CA LEU A 665 -39.75 -6.28 -2.73
C LEU A 665 -41.28 -6.27 -2.66
N LYS A 666 -41.97 -6.06 -3.77
CA LYS A 666 -43.44 -6.18 -3.84
C LYS A 666 -43.90 -7.63 -3.70
N ALA A 667 -43.23 -8.56 -4.37
CA ALA A 667 -43.56 -10.00 -4.29
C ALA A 667 -43.34 -10.59 -2.88
N ASN A 668 -42.32 -10.14 -2.14
CA ASN A 668 -42.10 -10.54 -0.74
C ASN A 668 -43.03 -9.85 0.27
N HIS A 669 -43.80 -8.85 -0.14
CA HIS A 669 -44.84 -8.24 0.69
C HIS A 669 -46.21 -8.94 0.53
N GLU A 670 -46.35 -9.83 -0.46
CA GLU A 670 -47.57 -10.60 -0.74
C GLU A 670 -47.47 -12.08 -0.29
N LEU A 671 -46.32 -12.50 0.26
CA LEU A 671 -46.10 -13.76 0.99
C LEU A 671 -46.00 -13.48 2.50
#